data_AF-A0A946HFE3-F1
#
_entry.id   AF-A0A946HFE3-F1
#
_cell.length_a   1.000
_cell.length_b   1.000
_cell.length_c   1.000
_cell.angle_alpha   90.00
_cell.angle_beta   90.00
_cell.angle_gamma   90.00
#
_symmetry.space_group_name_H-M   'P 1'
#
loop_
_entity.id
_entity.type
_entity.pdbx_description
1 polymer ?
#
loop_
_entity_poly.entity_id
_entity_poly.type
_entity_poly.pdbx_seq_one_letter_code
_entity_poly.pdbx_strand_id
1 'polypeptide(L)'
;TGKTLSDPETLQLDLIIPSGMSMVEGSLKGRIDSHQLDGNLLQIWTRTRSHFNVSYSLVGTVPGEYRVPPPIIRSVSKPSRISLGQETQLTVLTRGRGSEDKYRATPDEIYNRGRMHWDAKHWREARELLTRLWDEHKDRLRPPVKKEVARILLLSAIEAGDNSAMVSFFEVLKEQDPDLNIEFENVIRIGEAYRILGEHPRSIQIFLAVIQETFGRDLQVTGVLEQRDLKASLLLLLRLVMEYPDLPSVLAAEQTLADIALSRAGQAAREKWGLSPAQLSYFGIELLRKFIYIHGDDPTAADAGLNLVSAFLDLEDWQRAADQSGILAGVFQKSRHVDSFRYTRAVALWSLDQQQEALQLLQQIADARYETPSGKTRTSENRDLALYIIGQIHHAANQTEDAATYYEQVKDLFEDARASLARFHSRELNIDEISEFRPGDEVQIELRYRNIEEAEVLAYKVNLMTLALREQDLSRVTEVNLSGISPTISTTVQLGGKGAGGGAMQASHEVTLPIEEVGAYLVIVRGEDIHTSCLVLINQMELVVEDNSGNIRIQSIDPVTDALIPGVQIRILNQGQVQSGTTDRRGLFVSDATDLIPTVIARRGSSDYAFFRGSTSIQMDSRIDQMNRMPSTQNMEMQDYLKNVIQFNDDNRDARDGQWQMELQKKRKGIQVKQAAD
;
A
#
# COMPACT_ATOMS: atom_id res chain seq x y z
N THR A 1 9.47 50.14 -15.14
CA THR A 1 10.08 51.43 -15.49
C THR A 1 11.42 51.54 -14.80
N GLY A 2 12.52 51.38 -15.55
CA GLY A 2 13.87 51.39 -15.01
C GLY A 2 14.26 52.77 -14.50
N LYS A 3 14.15 52.98 -13.18
CA LYS A 3 14.85 54.09 -12.52
C LYS A 3 16.33 53.73 -12.55
N THR A 4 17.10 54.41 -13.37
CA THR A 4 18.56 54.49 -13.24
C THR A 4 18.86 54.91 -11.79
N LEU A 5 19.29 53.95 -10.97
CA LEU A 5 19.77 54.21 -9.61
C LEU A 5 20.97 55.15 -9.75
N SER A 6 20.85 56.39 -9.30
CA SER A 6 21.99 57.29 -9.27
C SER A 6 23.11 56.65 -8.44
N ASP A 7 24.35 56.85 -8.87
CA ASP A 7 25.50 56.41 -8.08
C ASP A 7 25.43 57.03 -6.68
N PRO A 8 25.78 56.26 -5.63
CA PRO A 8 25.78 56.77 -4.27
C PRO A 8 26.71 57.98 -4.19
N GLU A 9 26.22 59.09 -3.65
CA GLU A 9 27.02 60.30 -3.48
C GLU A 9 27.99 60.07 -2.31
N THR A 10 29.25 60.45 -2.51
CA THR A 10 30.25 60.45 -1.43
C THR A 10 30.16 61.78 -0.70
N LEU A 11 29.78 61.72 0.56
CA LEU A 11 29.60 62.88 1.43
C LEU A 11 30.66 62.90 2.52
N GLN A 12 31.11 64.09 2.87
CA GLN A 12 31.93 64.36 4.04
C GLN A 12 31.09 65.13 5.06
N LEU A 13 31.04 64.63 6.29
CA LEU A 13 30.38 65.24 7.43
C LEU A 13 31.46 65.72 8.41
N ASP A 14 31.50 67.01 8.66
CA ASP A 14 32.38 67.64 9.64
C ASP A 14 31.59 67.97 10.90
N LEU A 15 32.07 67.47 12.03
CA LEU A 15 31.48 67.64 13.36
C LEU A 15 32.54 68.23 14.29
N ILE A 16 32.21 69.31 14.99
CA ILE A 16 33.12 69.92 15.98
C ILE A 16 32.73 69.40 17.36
N ILE A 17 33.63 68.67 18.00
CA ILE A 17 33.53 68.26 19.39
C ILE A 17 33.83 69.48 20.27
N PRO A 18 32.93 69.89 21.18
CA PRO A 18 33.17 71.05 22.02
C PRO A 18 34.36 70.83 22.97
N SER A 19 35.10 71.89 23.26
CA SER A 19 36.35 71.84 24.05
C SER A 19 36.20 71.34 25.49
N GLY A 20 34.98 71.39 26.05
CA GLY A 20 34.68 70.80 27.37
C GLY A 20 34.34 69.33 27.36
N MET A 21 34.48 68.67 26.21
CA MET A 21 34.08 67.28 26.00
C MET A 21 35.18 66.52 25.26
N SER A 22 35.18 65.21 25.44
CA SER A 22 36.00 64.31 24.65
C SER A 22 35.16 63.16 24.15
N MET A 23 35.37 62.78 22.89
CA MET A 23 34.67 61.64 22.32
C MET A 23 35.21 60.33 22.91
N VAL A 24 34.30 59.43 23.27
CA VAL A 24 34.65 58.09 23.74
C VAL A 24 35.22 57.30 22.57
N GLU A 25 36.44 56.80 22.72
CA GLU A 25 37.10 56.00 21.70
C GLU A 25 36.26 54.74 21.36
N GLY A 26 36.13 54.44 20.07
CA GLY A 26 35.32 53.32 19.58
C GLY A 26 33.79 53.50 19.70
N SER A 27 33.30 54.65 20.18
CA SER A 27 31.85 54.91 20.30
C SER A 27 31.16 55.27 18.99
N LEU A 28 31.93 55.60 17.95
CA LEU A 28 31.41 56.02 16.66
C LEU A 28 30.70 54.86 15.96
N LYS A 29 29.41 55.04 15.69
CA LYS A 29 28.55 54.04 15.05
C LYS A 29 27.71 54.70 13.97
N GLY A 30 27.36 53.94 12.94
CA GLY A 30 26.53 54.41 11.84
C GLY A 30 27.09 54.01 10.49
N ARG A 31 26.57 54.64 9.43
CA ARG A 31 27.02 54.38 8.06
C ARG A 31 28.26 55.21 7.76
N ILE A 32 29.44 54.61 7.92
CA ILE A 32 30.73 55.29 7.87
C ILE A 32 31.68 54.46 7.00
N ASP A 33 32.21 55.06 5.95
CA ASP A 33 33.23 54.42 5.10
C ASP A 33 34.64 54.67 5.68
N SER A 34 34.90 55.89 6.16
CA SER A 34 36.11 56.24 6.90
C SER A 34 35.86 57.46 7.78
N HIS A 35 36.71 57.68 8.79
CA HIS A 35 36.66 58.86 9.62
C HIS A 35 38.07 59.28 10.05
N GLN A 36 38.22 60.56 10.39
CA GLN A 36 39.44 61.13 10.93
C GLN A 36 39.06 62.09 12.05
N LEU A 37 39.79 62.03 13.16
CA LEU A 37 39.65 62.97 14.27
C LEU A 37 40.94 63.78 14.35
N ASP A 38 40.85 65.09 14.05
CA ASP A 38 41.97 66.03 14.15
C ASP A 38 41.65 67.11 15.19
N GLY A 39 42.27 67.00 16.36
CA GLY A 39 41.92 67.79 17.54
C GLY A 39 40.44 67.63 17.89
N ASN A 40 39.67 68.71 17.70
CA ASN A 40 38.23 68.76 17.97
C ASN A 40 37.37 68.55 16.71
N LEU A 41 37.96 68.37 15.54
CA LEU A 41 37.24 68.19 14.28
C LEU A 41 37.15 66.70 13.94
N LEU A 42 35.94 66.16 14.01
CA LEU A 42 35.61 64.82 13.54
C LEU A 42 35.08 64.90 12.11
N GLN A 43 35.84 64.34 11.18
CA GLN A 43 35.49 64.24 9.77
C GLN A 43 35.07 62.81 9.45
N ILE A 44 33.93 62.66 8.78
CA ILE A 44 33.34 61.35 8.47
C ILE A 44 33.01 61.32 6.99
N TRP A 45 33.52 60.31 6.27
CA TRP A 45 33.17 60.06 4.89
C TRP A 45 32.19 58.90 4.79
N THR A 46 31.15 59.07 3.98
CA THR A 46 30.11 58.05 3.78
C THR A 46 29.55 58.09 2.36
N ARG A 47 29.29 56.92 1.80
CA ARG A 47 28.56 56.76 0.53
C ARG A 47 27.11 56.38 0.79
N THR A 48 26.18 57.25 0.39
CA THR A 48 24.75 57.04 0.60
C THR A 48 23.90 57.42 -0.61
N ARG A 49 22.72 56.79 -0.71
CA ARG A 49 21.64 57.15 -1.65
C ARG A 49 20.43 57.79 -0.93
N SER A 50 20.44 57.80 0.40
CA SER A 50 19.33 58.24 1.25
C SER A 50 19.85 58.84 2.56
N HIS A 51 18.93 59.14 3.48
CA HIS A 51 19.25 59.50 4.86
C HIS A 51 20.22 58.47 5.50
N PHE A 52 21.13 58.96 6.32
CA PHE A 52 22.05 58.15 7.11
C PHE A 52 22.13 58.74 8.52
N ASN A 53 22.41 57.89 9.50
CA ASN A 53 22.59 58.30 10.89
C ASN A 53 24.01 57.94 11.34
N VAL A 54 24.59 58.85 12.14
CA VAL A 54 25.84 58.65 12.85
C VAL A 54 25.57 58.95 14.32
N SER A 55 26.04 58.10 15.21
CA SER A 55 26.01 58.30 16.65
C SER A 55 27.40 58.10 17.25
N TYR A 56 27.68 58.85 18.31
CA TYR A 56 28.92 58.76 19.08
C TYR A 56 28.62 59.19 20.51
N SER A 57 29.51 58.82 21.43
CA SER A 57 29.39 59.18 22.84
C SER A 57 30.41 60.23 23.21
N LEU A 58 29.99 61.20 24.01
CA LEU A 58 30.84 62.26 24.55
C LEU A 58 30.94 62.09 26.07
N VAL A 59 32.12 62.34 26.62
CA VAL A 59 32.37 62.50 28.06
C VAL A 59 32.64 63.97 28.32
N GLY A 60 31.91 64.58 29.25
CA GLY A 60 32.21 65.92 29.73
C GLY A 60 33.50 65.90 30.56
N THR A 61 34.49 66.70 30.15
CA THR A 61 35.80 66.78 30.81
C THR A 61 35.95 68.06 31.62
N VAL A 62 35.35 69.17 31.18
CA VAL A 62 35.42 70.46 31.86
C VAL A 62 34.01 71.01 32.05
N PRO A 63 33.57 71.34 33.29
CA PRO A 63 32.27 71.94 33.53
C PRO A 63 32.12 73.31 32.88
N GLY A 64 30.96 73.57 32.28
CA GLY A 64 30.67 74.82 31.57
C GLY A 64 29.58 74.67 30.53
N GLU A 65 29.18 75.80 29.93
CA GLU A 65 28.28 75.84 28.78
C GLU A 65 29.10 75.91 27.49
N TYR A 66 28.85 74.98 26.58
CA TYR A 66 29.58 74.85 25.34
C TYR A 66 28.64 74.94 24.15
N ARG A 67 28.96 75.84 23.22
CA ARG A 67 28.30 75.90 21.91
C ARG A 67 28.88 74.82 21.00
N VAL A 68 28.00 73.98 20.46
CA VAL A 68 28.27 73.03 19.38
C VAL A 68 27.96 73.74 18.05
N PRO A 69 28.97 74.04 17.22
CA PRO A 69 28.74 74.60 15.89
C PRO A 69 27.86 73.68 15.03
N PRO A 70 27.13 74.23 14.04
CA PRO A 70 26.31 73.42 13.17
C PRO A 70 27.16 72.39 12.42
N PRO A 71 26.71 71.12 12.34
CA PRO A 71 27.42 70.11 11.58
C PRO A 71 27.40 70.47 10.08
N ILE A 72 28.51 70.24 9.38
CA ILE A 72 28.63 70.62 7.96
C ILE A 72 28.69 69.35 7.13
N ILE A 73 27.76 69.18 6.20
CA ILE A 73 27.82 68.10 5.22
C ILE A 73 28.13 68.66 3.84
N ARG A 74 29.10 68.06 3.14
CA ARG A 74 29.56 68.49 1.82
C ARG A 74 29.70 67.31 0.87
N SER A 75 29.41 67.53 -0.41
CA SER A 75 29.69 66.54 -1.46
C SER A 75 31.17 66.53 -1.80
N VAL A 76 31.80 65.35 -1.77
CA VAL A 76 33.22 65.19 -2.14
C VAL A 76 33.40 65.42 -3.64
N SER A 77 32.45 64.96 -4.46
CA SER A 77 32.51 65.10 -5.93
C SER A 77 32.16 66.51 -6.41
N LYS A 78 31.40 67.28 -5.62
CA LYS A 78 31.00 68.66 -5.94
C LYS A 78 31.15 69.54 -4.69
N PRO A 79 32.37 70.04 -4.39
CA PRO A 79 32.65 70.76 -3.14
C PRO A 79 31.81 72.02 -2.89
N SER A 80 31.18 72.60 -3.93
CA SER A 80 30.24 73.71 -3.80
C SER A 80 28.88 73.33 -3.22
N ARG A 81 28.55 72.03 -3.13
CA ARG A 81 27.32 71.54 -2.49
C ARG A 81 27.57 71.28 -1.01
N ILE A 82 27.12 72.23 -0.19
CA ILE A 82 27.26 72.20 1.26
C ILE A 82 25.87 72.39 1.88
N SER A 83 25.59 71.63 2.94
CA SER A 83 24.44 71.87 3.81
C SER A 83 24.92 71.99 5.25
N LEU A 84 24.28 72.90 5.98
CA LEU A 84 24.57 73.22 7.37
C LEU A 84 23.43 72.68 8.24
N GLY A 85 23.79 71.98 9.31
CA GLY A 85 22.81 71.60 10.32
C GLY A 85 22.49 72.76 11.26
N GLN A 86 21.91 72.43 12.40
CA GLN A 86 21.58 73.41 13.44
C GLN A 86 22.69 73.46 14.49
N GLU A 87 22.93 74.66 15.01
CA GLU A 87 23.77 74.80 16.21
C GLU A 87 23.06 74.25 17.44
N THR A 88 23.81 73.79 18.43
CA THR A 88 23.26 73.27 19.68
C THR A 88 24.11 73.77 20.84
N GLN A 89 23.56 73.81 22.04
CA GLN A 89 24.30 74.08 23.27
C GLN A 89 24.29 72.84 24.15
N LEU A 90 25.44 72.52 24.74
CA LEU A 90 25.59 71.45 25.70
C LEU A 90 26.22 71.97 26.99
N THR A 91 25.67 71.57 28.12
CA THR A 91 26.17 71.96 29.44
C THR A 91 26.83 70.77 30.11
N VAL A 92 28.11 70.91 30.46
CA VAL A 92 28.82 69.94 31.30
C VAL A 92 28.67 70.37 32.74
N LEU A 93 28.01 69.54 33.54
CA LEU A 93 27.74 69.83 34.95
C LEU A 93 28.97 69.53 35.81
N THR A 94 29.12 70.27 36.90
CA THR A 94 30.11 69.97 37.94
C THR A 94 29.81 68.62 38.60
N ARG A 95 30.86 67.85 38.90
CA ARG A 95 30.74 66.53 39.54
C ARG A 95 29.88 66.60 40.80
N GLY A 96 28.87 65.74 40.88
CA GLY A 96 27.92 65.67 42.01
C GLY A 96 26.68 66.55 41.89
N ARG A 97 26.61 67.46 40.90
CA ARG A 97 25.38 68.20 40.58
C ARG A 97 24.44 67.29 39.77
N GLY A 98 23.20 67.13 40.23
CA GLY A 98 22.16 66.42 39.48
C GLY A 98 21.78 67.17 38.20
N SER A 99 21.39 66.43 37.16
CA SER A 99 20.86 67.07 35.94
C SER A 99 19.52 67.73 36.21
N GLU A 100 19.33 68.93 35.66
CA GLU A 100 18.03 69.63 35.65
C GLU A 100 17.11 69.09 34.54
N ASP A 101 17.64 68.25 33.64
CA ASP A 101 16.85 67.58 32.62
C ASP A 101 15.81 66.68 33.28
N LYS A 102 14.53 66.91 32.94
CA LYS A 102 13.46 66.03 33.37
C LYS A 102 13.68 64.64 32.75
N TYR A 103 13.85 63.64 33.61
CA TYR A 103 13.95 62.25 33.17
C TYR A 103 12.76 61.86 32.30
N ARG A 104 13.05 61.30 31.12
CA ARG A 104 12.07 60.73 30.21
C ARG A 104 12.49 59.30 29.94
N ALA A 105 11.69 58.35 30.42
CA ALA A 105 11.93 56.94 30.16
C ALA A 105 11.87 56.69 28.65
N THR A 106 12.93 56.09 28.12
CA THR A 106 12.98 55.59 26.76
C THR A 106 12.03 54.40 26.57
N PRO A 107 11.62 54.08 25.34
CA PRO A 107 10.77 52.91 25.08
C PRO A 107 11.37 51.61 25.62
N ASP A 108 12.71 51.46 25.55
CA ASP A 108 13.41 50.30 26.10
C ASP A 108 13.36 50.28 27.64
N GLU A 109 13.46 51.43 28.32
CA GLU A 109 13.31 51.49 29.78
C GLU A 109 11.88 51.18 30.23
N ILE A 110 10.86 51.69 29.53
CA ILE A 110 9.45 51.40 29.83
C ILE A 110 9.19 49.89 29.64
N TYR A 111 9.67 49.32 28.53
CA TYR A 111 9.54 47.89 28.25
C TYR A 111 10.19 47.03 29.34
N ASN A 112 11.45 47.29 29.65
CA ASN A 112 12.20 46.49 30.62
C ASN A 112 11.59 46.61 32.03
N ARG A 113 11.18 47.82 32.44
CA ARG A 113 10.49 48.00 33.73
C ARG A 113 9.15 47.27 33.76
N GLY A 114 8.34 47.41 32.71
CA GLY A 114 7.07 46.70 32.58
C GLY A 114 7.25 45.18 32.67
N ARG A 115 8.27 44.63 32.00
CA ARG A 115 8.64 43.22 32.08
C ARG A 115 9.06 42.81 33.49
N MET A 116 9.89 43.61 34.18
CA MET A 116 10.29 43.33 35.56
C MET A 116 9.09 43.29 36.51
N HIS A 117 8.11 44.19 36.34
CA HIS A 117 6.86 44.14 37.11
C HIS A 117 6.06 42.87 36.82
N TRP A 118 5.99 42.46 35.54
CA TRP A 118 5.32 41.23 35.14
C TRP A 118 5.98 39.99 35.77
N ASP A 119 7.31 39.89 35.70
CA ASP A 119 8.08 38.79 36.29
C ASP A 119 7.91 38.74 37.82
N ALA A 120 7.74 39.90 38.46
CA ALA A 120 7.41 40.03 39.88
C ALA A 120 5.93 39.77 40.22
N LYS A 121 5.10 39.37 39.24
CA LYS A 121 3.64 39.17 39.36
C LYS A 121 2.84 40.42 39.74
N HIS A 122 3.43 41.60 39.57
CA HIS A 122 2.80 42.90 39.74
C HIS A 122 2.10 43.31 38.43
N TRP A 123 1.03 42.60 38.10
CA TRP A 123 0.38 42.70 36.79
C TRP A 123 -0.25 44.07 36.52
N ARG A 124 -0.67 44.82 37.56
CA ARG A 124 -1.28 46.15 37.41
C ARG A 124 -0.26 47.18 36.92
N GLU A 125 0.88 47.23 37.59
CA GLU A 125 1.99 48.13 37.28
C GLU A 125 2.63 47.77 35.93
N ALA A 126 2.74 46.46 35.63
CA ALA A 126 3.17 45.99 34.33
C ALA A 126 2.22 46.47 33.22
N ARG A 127 0.91 46.29 33.43
CA ARG A 127 -0.12 46.71 32.47
C ARG A 127 -0.09 48.20 32.22
N GLU A 128 -0.01 49.03 33.26
CA GLU A 128 0.06 50.49 33.12
C GLU A 128 1.24 50.93 32.24
N LEU A 129 2.45 50.45 32.55
CA LEU A 129 3.66 50.79 31.80
C LEU A 129 3.60 50.27 30.35
N LEU A 130 3.14 49.04 30.15
CA LEU A 130 3.15 48.39 28.84
C LEU A 130 2.01 48.86 27.94
N THR A 131 0.86 49.25 28.49
CA THR A 131 -0.21 49.92 27.71
C THR A 131 0.31 51.25 27.19
N ARG A 132 1.00 52.04 28.03
CA ARG A 132 1.62 53.29 27.59
C ARG A 132 2.64 53.07 26.48
N LEU A 133 3.51 52.06 26.62
CA LEU A 133 4.46 51.69 25.58
C LEU A 133 3.76 51.30 24.28
N TRP A 134 2.67 50.54 24.37
CA TRP A 134 1.89 50.09 23.21
C TRP A 134 1.25 51.29 22.49
N ASP A 135 0.55 52.14 23.22
CA ASP A 135 -0.19 53.27 22.65
C ASP A 135 0.75 54.30 22.00
N GLU A 136 1.90 54.58 22.62
CA GLU A 136 2.86 55.58 22.12
C GLU A 136 3.77 55.03 21.00
N HIS A 137 4.06 53.73 20.98
CA HIS A 137 5.19 53.18 20.21
C HIS A 137 4.94 51.86 19.45
N LYS A 138 3.74 51.28 19.41
CA LYS A 138 3.47 49.95 18.79
C LYS A 138 4.06 49.73 17.39
N ASP A 139 4.07 50.76 16.53
CA ASP A 139 4.54 50.65 15.13
C ASP A 139 6.07 50.68 15.01
N ARG A 140 6.76 51.07 16.08
CA ARG A 140 8.23 51.12 16.17
C ARG A 140 8.81 49.96 16.98
N LEU A 141 7.97 49.16 17.64
CA LEU A 141 8.42 48.01 18.42
C LEU A 141 8.99 46.93 17.50
N ARG A 142 10.13 46.37 17.90
CA ARG A 142 10.71 45.18 17.25
C ARG A 142 9.73 44.01 17.37
N PRO A 143 9.60 43.12 16.36
CA PRO A 143 8.60 42.05 16.39
C PRO A 143 8.63 41.17 17.66
N PRO A 144 9.80 40.71 18.16
CA PRO A 144 9.83 39.92 19.41
C PRO A 144 9.34 40.68 20.64
N VAL A 145 9.62 41.99 20.71
CA VAL A 145 9.16 42.86 21.80
C VAL A 145 7.66 43.08 21.68
N LYS A 146 7.16 43.33 20.46
CA LYS A 146 5.74 43.54 20.20
C LYS A 146 4.91 42.31 20.61
N LYS A 147 5.36 41.09 20.25
CA LYS A 147 4.73 39.83 20.68
C LYS A 147 4.67 39.72 22.20
N GLU A 148 5.79 39.92 22.89
CA GLU A 148 5.84 39.78 24.34
C GLU A 148 4.99 40.83 25.06
N VAL A 149 4.99 42.09 24.59
CA VAL A 149 4.13 43.13 25.13
C VAL A 149 2.66 42.77 24.94
N ALA A 150 2.25 42.34 23.74
CA ALA A 150 0.88 41.91 23.48
C ALA A 150 0.47 40.71 24.36
N ARG A 151 1.38 39.75 24.57
CA ARG A 151 1.17 38.61 25.48
C ARG A 151 0.95 39.06 26.93
N ILE A 152 1.80 39.93 27.47
CA ILE A 152 1.65 40.46 28.83
C ILE A 152 0.35 41.26 28.95
N LEU A 153 0.03 42.09 27.95
CA LEU A 153 -1.19 42.90 27.96
C LEU A 153 -2.45 42.03 27.88
N LEU A 154 -2.47 40.97 27.08
CA LEU A 154 -3.54 39.97 27.10
C LEU A 154 -3.71 39.36 28.49
N LEU A 155 -2.65 38.78 29.05
CA LEU A 155 -2.73 38.09 30.34
C LEU A 155 -3.12 39.04 31.49
N SER A 156 -2.60 40.27 31.48
CA SER A 156 -2.99 41.30 32.46
C SER A 156 -4.44 41.80 32.27
N ALA A 157 -4.96 41.80 31.04
CA ALA A 157 -6.37 42.09 30.78
C ALA A 157 -7.27 40.98 31.33
N ILE A 158 -6.86 39.72 31.22
CA ILE A 158 -7.54 38.56 31.81
C ILE A 158 -7.62 38.70 33.34
N GLU A 159 -6.52 39.03 34.01
CA GLU A 159 -6.50 39.26 35.47
C GLU A 159 -7.39 40.45 35.90
N ALA A 160 -7.51 41.45 35.03
CA ALA A 160 -8.33 42.63 35.30
C ALA A 160 -9.82 42.46 35.00
N GLY A 161 -10.23 41.39 34.30
CA GLY A 161 -11.60 41.24 33.81
C GLY A 161 -11.97 42.23 32.68
N ASP A 162 -10.98 42.75 31.95
CA ASP A 162 -11.23 43.71 30.85
C ASP A 162 -11.50 43.00 29.53
N ASN A 163 -12.77 42.72 29.26
CA ASN A 163 -13.20 41.96 28.08
C ASN A 163 -12.76 42.57 26.75
N SER A 164 -12.77 43.91 26.63
CA SER A 164 -12.40 44.58 25.38
C SER A 164 -10.90 44.46 25.11
N ALA A 165 -10.07 44.67 26.13
CA ALA A 165 -8.63 44.49 26.00
C ALA A 165 -8.24 43.03 25.77
N MET A 166 -8.93 42.07 26.42
CA MET A 166 -8.71 40.64 26.18
C MET A 166 -8.87 40.29 24.70
N VAL A 167 -10.02 40.63 24.10
CA VAL A 167 -10.29 40.36 22.69
C VAL A 167 -9.30 41.10 21.79
N SER A 168 -9.02 42.37 22.07
CA SER A 168 -8.10 43.17 21.24
C SER A 168 -6.69 42.57 21.18
N PHE A 169 -6.10 42.22 22.33
CA PHE A 169 -4.75 41.65 22.36
C PHE A 169 -4.71 40.19 21.90
N PHE A 170 -5.79 39.44 22.05
CA PHE A 170 -5.90 38.10 21.48
C PHE A 170 -5.89 38.15 19.93
N GLU A 171 -6.66 39.05 19.31
CA GLU A 171 -6.63 39.24 17.85
C GLU A 171 -5.24 39.69 17.35
N VAL A 172 -4.56 40.55 18.11
CA VAL A 172 -3.18 40.93 17.81
C VAL A 172 -2.25 39.72 17.85
N LEU A 173 -2.35 38.87 18.86
CA LEU A 173 -1.52 37.67 18.98
C LEU A 173 -1.86 36.63 17.93
N LYS A 174 -3.09 36.58 17.44
CA LYS A 174 -3.46 35.71 16.31
C LYS A 174 -2.64 36.03 15.07
N GLU A 175 -2.46 37.30 14.77
CA GLU A 175 -1.66 37.74 13.62
C GLU A 175 -0.15 37.65 13.88
N GLN A 176 0.28 38.01 15.09
CA GLN A 176 1.70 38.17 15.40
C GLN A 176 2.35 36.86 15.87
N ASP A 177 1.65 36.04 16.64
CA ASP A 177 2.18 34.84 17.28
C ASP A 177 1.16 33.66 17.33
N PRO A 178 0.73 33.14 16.17
CA PRO A 178 -0.33 32.14 16.07
C PRO A 178 -0.05 30.81 16.80
N ASP A 179 1.23 30.47 16.99
CA ASP A 179 1.66 29.22 17.64
C ASP A 179 1.78 29.33 19.17
N LEU A 180 1.51 30.51 19.75
CA LEU A 180 1.54 30.72 21.19
C LEU A 180 0.48 29.83 21.87
N ASN A 181 0.89 29.06 22.87
CA ASN A 181 -0.02 28.29 23.70
C ASN A 181 -0.55 29.15 24.85
N ILE A 182 -1.87 29.21 24.97
CA ILE A 182 -2.58 29.84 26.09
C ILE A 182 -3.21 28.75 26.94
N GLU A 183 -3.08 28.85 28.27
CA GLU A 183 -3.70 27.93 29.23
C GLU A 183 -5.22 27.85 29.05
N PHE A 184 -5.80 26.66 29.24
CA PHE A 184 -7.22 26.39 29.02
C PHE A 184 -8.16 27.38 29.74
N GLU A 185 -7.89 27.66 31.02
CA GLU A 185 -8.70 28.58 31.82
C GLU A 185 -8.73 30.00 31.23
N ASN A 186 -7.59 30.45 30.70
CA ASN A 186 -7.47 31.77 30.07
C ASN A 186 -8.23 31.83 28.74
N VAL A 187 -8.20 30.77 27.94
CA VAL A 187 -8.96 30.71 26.69
C VAL A 187 -10.47 30.68 26.93
N ILE A 188 -10.94 29.99 27.97
CA ILE A 188 -12.34 30.04 28.39
C ILE A 188 -12.76 31.48 28.73
N ARG A 189 -11.93 32.21 29.48
CA ARG A 189 -12.20 33.64 29.79
C ARG A 189 -12.22 34.52 28.54
N ILE A 190 -11.38 34.25 27.55
CA ILE A 190 -11.39 34.97 26.26
C ILE A 190 -12.69 34.65 25.49
N GLY A 191 -13.11 33.38 25.44
CA GLY A 191 -14.38 32.97 24.83
C GLY A 191 -15.59 33.66 25.48
N GLU A 192 -15.58 33.77 26.81
CA GLU A 192 -16.57 34.55 27.57
C GLU A 192 -16.52 36.06 27.25
N ALA A 193 -15.32 36.62 27.08
CA ALA A 193 -15.16 38.02 26.68
C ALA A 193 -15.81 38.30 25.31
N TYR A 194 -15.58 37.45 24.30
CA TYR A 194 -16.28 37.55 23.01
C TYR A 194 -17.80 37.44 23.18
N ARG A 195 -18.27 36.51 24.03
CA ARG A 195 -19.71 36.34 24.30
C ARG A 195 -20.33 37.61 24.89
N ILE A 196 -19.68 38.21 25.88
CA ILE A 196 -20.15 39.43 26.56
C ILE A 196 -20.17 40.63 25.60
N LEU A 197 -19.21 40.69 24.68
CA LEU A 197 -19.14 41.74 23.66
C LEU A 197 -20.11 41.52 22.48
N GLY A 198 -20.88 40.44 22.47
CA GLY A 198 -21.87 40.13 21.43
C GLY A 198 -21.31 39.40 20.21
N GLU A 199 -20.04 39.00 20.22
CA GLU A 199 -19.36 38.26 19.15
C GLU A 199 -19.59 36.75 19.31
N HIS A 200 -20.86 36.33 19.29
CA HIS A 200 -21.25 34.95 19.56
C HIS A 200 -20.59 33.89 18.65
N PRO A 201 -20.44 34.09 17.33
CA PRO A 201 -19.78 33.10 16.47
C PRO A 201 -18.33 32.82 16.88
N ARG A 202 -17.55 33.87 17.19
CA ARG A 202 -16.16 33.73 17.64
C ARG A 202 -16.07 33.09 19.02
N SER A 203 -16.99 33.43 19.92
CA SER A 203 -17.10 32.80 21.23
C SER A 203 -17.32 31.28 21.10
N ILE A 204 -18.23 30.85 20.22
CA ILE A 204 -18.48 29.43 19.96
C ILE A 204 -17.24 28.73 19.41
N GLN A 205 -16.54 29.32 18.43
CA GLN A 205 -15.29 28.75 17.90
C GLN A 205 -14.25 28.51 19.02
N ILE A 206 -14.07 29.48 19.90
CA ILE A 206 -13.14 29.36 21.03
C ILE A 206 -13.56 28.23 21.96
N PHE A 207 -14.85 28.11 22.31
CA PHE A 207 -15.31 27.03 23.17
C PHE A 207 -15.20 25.65 22.51
N LEU A 208 -15.46 25.54 21.20
CA LEU A 208 -15.25 24.29 20.46
C LEU A 208 -13.77 23.89 20.44
N ALA A 209 -12.85 24.85 20.26
CA ALA A 209 -11.41 24.59 20.35
C ALA A 209 -11.00 24.11 21.75
N VAL A 210 -11.57 24.68 22.81
CA VAL A 210 -11.37 24.22 24.19
C VAL A 210 -11.85 22.78 24.37
N ILE A 211 -13.05 22.47 23.88
CA ILE A 211 -13.63 21.12 23.97
C ILE A 211 -12.75 20.11 23.21
N GLN A 212 -12.32 20.45 21.98
CA GLN A 212 -11.48 19.59 21.16
C GLN A 212 -10.12 19.30 21.79
N GLU A 213 -9.44 20.31 22.33
CA GLU A 213 -8.14 20.10 22.98
C GLU A 213 -8.27 19.39 24.34
N THR A 214 -9.40 19.57 25.04
CA THR A 214 -9.69 18.81 26.26
C THR A 214 -9.94 17.34 25.94
N PHE A 215 -10.74 17.05 24.90
CA PHE A 215 -10.95 15.69 24.39
C PHE A 215 -9.62 15.02 24.08
N GLY A 216 -8.76 15.67 23.29
CA GLY A 216 -7.46 15.12 22.93
C GLY A 216 -6.56 14.87 24.15
N ARG A 217 -6.62 15.70 25.19
CA ARG A 217 -5.87 15.49 26.44
C ARG A 217 -6.35 14.23 27.16
N ASP A 218 -7.67 14.06 27.28
CA ASP A 218 -8.26 12.91 27.96
C ASP A 218 -8.01 11.62 27.14
N LEU A 219 -7.97 11.73 25.81
CA LEU A 219 -7.64 10.66 24.88
C LEU A 219 -6.26 10.03 25.15
N GLN A 220 -5.28 10.80 25.60
CA GLN A 220 -3.92 10.29 25.86
C GLN A 220 -3.91 9.16 26.90
N VAL A 221 -4.88 9.17 27.82
CA VAL A 221 -5.03 8.12 28.83
C VAL A 221 -5.41 6.79 28.18
N THR A 222 -6.22 6.81 27.11
CA THR A 222 -6.62 5.60 26.37
C THR A 222 -5.40 4.92 25.75
N GLY A 223 -4.49 5.68 25.12
CA GLY A 223 -3.27 5.13 24.54
C GLY A 223 -2.33 4.47 25.57
N VAL A 224 -2.24 5.04 26.78
CA VAL A 224 -1.46 4.43 27.88
C VAL A 224 -2.12 3.14 28.39
N LEU A 225 -3.45 3.11 28.45
CA LEU A 225 -4.21 1.93 28.87
C LEU A 225 -4.17 0.83 27.82
N GLU A 226 -4.20 1.14 26.52
CA GLU A 226 -4.25 0.13 25.45
C GLU A 226 -3.13 -0.90 25.57
N GLN A 227 -1.92 -0.45 25.95
CA GLN A 227 -0.75 -1.33 26.11
C GLN A 227 -0.78 -2.21 27.37
N ARG A 228 -1.64 -1.91 28.35
CA ARG A 228 -1.64 -2.54 29.68
C ARG A 228 -2.95 -3.27 30.01
N ASP A 229 -4.07 -2.67 29.63
CA ASP A 229 -5.42 -3.14 29.86
C ASP A 229 -6.32 -2.64 28.70
N LEU A 230 -6.40 -3.45 27.64
CA LEU A 230 -7.21 -3.14 26.47
C LEU A 230 -8.67 -2.90 26.84
N LYS A 231 -9.24 -3.69 27.76
CA LYS A 231 -10.64 -3.56 28.16
C LYS A 231 -10.90 -2.20 28.82
N ALA A 232 -10.04 -1.78 29.73
CA ALA A 232 -10.14 -0.46 30.34
C ALA A 232 -9.97 0.67 29.30
N SER A 233 -9.06 0.50 28.34
CA SER A 233 -8.88 1.46 27.24
C SER A 233 -10.15 1.62 26.39
N LEU A 234 -10.72 0.51 25.91
CA LEU A 234 -11.94 0.50 25.10
C LEU A 234 -13.13 1.13 25.84
N LEU A 235 -13.30 0.83 27.14
CA LEU A 235 -14.37 1.41 27.95
C LEU A 235 -14.19 2.91 28.17
N LEU A 236 -12.96 3.37 28.41
CA LEU A 236 -12.68 4.80 28.54
C LEU A 236 -12.92 5.52 27.22
N LEU A 237 -12.41 4.98 26.10
CA LEU A 237 -12.59 5.57 24.78
C LEU A 237 -14.07 5.62 24.39
N LEU A 238 -14.84 4.54 24.63
CA LEU A 238 -16.29 4.52 24.43
C LEU A 238 -16.99 5.62 25.24
N ARG A 239 -16.59 5.81 26.49
CA ARG A 239 -17.16 6.88 27.33
C ARG A 239 -16.84 8.26 26.77
N LEU A 240 -15.59 8.51 26.36
CA LEU A 240 -15.19 9.80 25.82
C LEU A 240 -15.95 10.14 24.54
N VAL A 241 -16.10 9.20 23.61
CA VAL A 241 -16.85 9.46 22.35
C VAL A 241 -18.36 9.63 22.56
N MET A 242 -18.90 9.24 23.72
CA MET A 242 -20.30 9.48 24.08
C MET A 242 -20.52 10.75 24.92
N GLU A 243 -19.50 11.21 25.66
CA GLU A 243 -19.60 12.40 26.52
C GLU A 243 -19.28 13.70 25.76
N TYR A 244 -18.39 13.64 24.78
CA TYR A 244 -17.99 14.80 23.97
C TYR A 244 -18.92 14.97 22.77
N PRO A 245 -19.14 16.22 22.29
CA PRO A 245 -19.95 16.47 21.11
C PRO A 245 -19.29 15.90 19.84
N ASP A 246 -20.09 15.69 18.80
CA ASP A 246 -19.75 15.10 17.49
C ASP A 246 -18.79 15.99 16.65
N LEU A 247 -17.64 16.32 17.21
CA LEU A 247 -16.55 17.00 16.53
C LEU A 247 -15.83 16.02 15.62
N PRO A 248 -15.19 16.48 14.53
CA PRO A 248 -14.45 15.59 13.62
C PRO A 248 -13.43 14.70 14.33
N SER A 249 -12.74 15.19 15.37
CA SER A 249 -11.79 14.39 16.16
C SER A 249 -12.47 13.29 16.98
N VAL A 250 -13.70 13.54 17.45
CA VAL A 250 -14.49 12.59 18.25
C VAL A 250 -15.05 11.49 17.36
N LEU A 251 -15.59 11.85 16.20
CA LEU A 251 -16.07 10.90 15.19
C LEU A 251 -14.94 10.00 14.64
N ALA A 252 -13.75 10.57 14.43
CA ALA A 252 -12.56 9.80 14.07
C ALA A 252 -12.16 8.81 15.18
N ALA A 253 -12.25 9.22 16.44
CA ALA A 253 -11.97 8.36 17.58
C ALA A 253 -13.03 7.26 17.77
N GLU A 254 -14.30 7.50 17.44
CA GLU A 254 -15.35 6.47 17.47
C GLU A 254 -15.10 5.38 16.42
N GLN A 255 -14.68 5.74 15.21
CA GLN A 255 -14.25 4.75 14.22
C GLN A 255 -12.98 4.03 14.66
N THR A 256 -12.02 4.74 15.23
CA THR A 256 -10.78 4.14 15.76
C THR A 256 -11.08 3.14 16.87
N LEU A 257 -12.07 3.42 17.73
CA LEU A 257 -12.54 2.47 18.74
C LEU A 257 -13.03 1.15 18.11
N ALA A 258 -13.77 1.23 17.00
CA ALA A 258 -14.20 0.04 16.26
C ALA A 258 -13.02 -0.67 15.59
N ASP A 259 -12.09 0.07 14.98
CA ASP A 259 -10.88 -0.46 14.34
C ASP A 259 -10.00 -1.23 15.35
N ILE A 260 -9.79 -0.67 16.55
CA ILE A 260 -9.07 -1.33 17.65
C ILE A 260 -9.82 -2.60 18.07
N ALA A 261 -11.14 -2.54 18.24
CA ALA A 261 -11.90 -3.73 18.64
C ALA A 261 -11.76 -4.87 17.62
N LEU A 262 -11.93 -4.59 16.33
CA LEU A 262 -11.86 -5.57 15.25
C LEU A 262 -10.45 -6.14 15.08
N SER A 263 -9.42 -5.28 15.01
CA SER A 263 -8.02 -5.71 14.82
C SER A 263 -7.49 -6.58 15.96
N ARG A 264 -7.98 -6.37 17.19
CA ARG A 264 -7.58 -7.13 18.38
C ARG A 264 -8.35 -8.43 18.56
N ALA A 265 -9.44 -8.65 17.83
CA ALA A 265 -10.30 -9.84 17.98
C ALA A 265 -9.51 -11.16 17.82
N GLY A 266 -8.66 -11.28 16.78
CA GLY A 266 -7.83 -12.48 16.57
C GLY A 266 -6.75 -12.71 17.64
N GLN A 267 -6.29 -11.65 18.30
CA GLN A 267 -5.25 -11.70 19.34
C GLN A 267 -5.82 -12.03 20.73
N ALA A 268 -7.11 -11.77 20.94
CA ALA A 268 -7.75 -11.86 22.25
C ALA A 268 -7.69 -13.26 22.89
N ALA A 269 -7.63 -14.32 22.08
CA ALA A 269 -7.46 -15.69 22.56
C ALA A 269 -6.09 -15.92 23.25
N ARG A 270 -5.06 -15.12 22.91
CA ARG A 270 -3.69 -15.26 23.41
C ARG A 270 -3.39 -14.29 24.56
N GLU A 271 -3.86 -13.05 24.47
CA GLU A 271 -3.42 -11.93 25.33
C GLU A 271 -4.16 -11.80 26.68
N LYS A 272 -5.10 -12.70 27.00
CA LYS A 272 -5.81 -12.77 28.29
C LYS A 272 -6.45 -11.45 28.77
N TRP A 273 -6.92 -10.58 27.88
CA TRP A 273 -7.61 -9.32 28.22
C TRP A 273 -9.00 -9.49 28.87
N GLY A 274 -9.44 -10.73 29.12
CA GLY A 274 -10.79 -11.01 29.62
C GLY A 274 -11.90 -10.67 28.62
N LEU A 275 -11.56 -10.65 27.34
CA LEU A 275 -12.47 -10.45 26.20
C LEU A 275 -12.28 -11.61 25.22
N SER A 276 -13.37 -12.17 24.71
CA SER A 276 -13.30 -13.19 23.66
C SER A 276 -13.20 -12.54 22.26
N PRO A 277 -12.66 -13.25 21.26
CA PRO A 277 -12.69 -12.79 19.87
C PRO A 277 -14.10 -12.36 19.42
N ALA A 278 -15.12 -13.17 19.73
CA ALA A 278 -16.51 -12.88 19.39
C ALA A 278 -17.05 -11.61 20.06
N GLN A 279 -16.68 -11.33 21.31
CA GLN A 279 -17.09 -10.10 22.01
C GLN A 279 -16.51 -8.85 21.34
N LEU A 280 -15.24 -8.89 20.95
CA LEU A 280 -14.57 -7.79 20.27
C LEU A 280 -15.13 -7.57 18.86
N SER A 281 -15.31 -8.64 18.09
CA SER A 281 -15.92 -8.56 16.76
C SER A 281 -17.33 -7.97 16.82
N TYR A 282 -18.17 -8.47 17.74
CA TYR A 282 -19.52 -7.93 17.93
C TYR A 282 -19.50 -6.45 18.34
N PHE A 283 -18.64 -6.08 19.29
CA PHE A 283 -18.51 -4.69 19.74
C PHE A 283 -18.09 -3.75 18.61
N GLY A 284 -17.08 -4.11 17.82
CA GLY A 284 -16.64 -3.32 16.66
C GLY A 284 -17.71 -3.20 15.59
N ILE A 285 -18.39 -4.30 15.25
CA ILE A 285 -19.49 -4.32 14.27
C ILE A 285 -20.63 -3.39 14.72
N GLU A 286 -21.07 -3.45 15.97
CA GLU A 286 -22.15 -2.61 16.47
C GLU A 286 -21.77 -1.13 16.51
N LEU A 287 -20.51 -0.80 16.82
CA LEU A 287 -20.00 0.57 16.73
C LEU A 287 -20.05 1.10 15.29
N LEU A 288 -19.61 0.32 14.31
CA LEU A 288 -19.67 0.73 12.90
C LEU A 288 -21.12 0.90 12.42
N ARG A 289 -22.02 -0.02 12.80
CA ARG A 289 -23.45 0.10 12.49
C ARG A 289 -24.06 1.35 13.09
N LYS A 290 -23.75 1.65 14.36
CA LYS A 290 -24.18 2.89 15.04
C LYS A 290 -23.64 4.11 14.30
N PHE A 291 -22.34 4.13 13.97
CA PHE A 291 -21.70 5.25 13.30
C PHE A 291 -22.36 5.55 11.95
N ILE A 292 -22.57 4.53 11.11
CA ILE A 292 -23.23 4.68 9.81
C ILE A 292 -24.68 5.15 9.96
N TYR A 293 -25.40 4.69 10.99
CA TYR A 293 -26.79 5.05 11.22
C TYR A 293 -26.96 6.51 11.70
N ILE A 294 -26.09 6.96 12.61
CA ILE A 294 -26.19 8.29 13.23
C ILE A 294 -25.46 9.35 12.39
N HIS A 295 -24.28 9.01 11.86
CA HIS A 295 -23.36 9.92 11.17
C HIS A 295 -23.18 9.53 9.69
N GLY A 296 -24.25 9.08 9.03
CA GLY A 296 -24.21 8.63 7.63
C GLY A 296 -23.87 9.72 6.62
N ASP A 297 -23.94 10.99 7.00
CA ASP A 297 -23.54 12.17 6.23
C ASP A 297 -22.08 12.59 6.46
N ASP A 298 -21.39 11.99 7.44
CA ASP A 298 -19.99 12.24 7.70
C ASP A 298 -19.12 11.84 6.48
N PRO A 299 -18.09 12.61 6.11
CA PRO A 299 -17.24 12.32 4.96
C PRO A 299 -16.58 10.93 4.98
N THR A 300 -16.41 10.33 6.16
CA THR A 300 -15.77 9.04 6.41
C THR A 300 -16.77 7.90 6.67
N ALA A 301 -18.09 8.16 6.65
CA ALA A 301 -19.12 7.15 6.87
C ALA A 301 -19.06 5.98 5.88
N ALA A 302 -18.65 6.25 4.63
CA ALA A 302 -18.45 5.21 3.63
C ALA A 302 -17.26 4.29 3.98
N ASP A 303 -16.21 4.82 4.62
CA ASP A 303 -15.06 4.03 5.06
C ASP A 303 -15.44 3.15 6.26
N ALA A 304 -16.25 3.67 7.19
CA ALA A 304 -16.86 2.86 8.24
C ALA A 304 -17.74 1.72 7.66
N GLY A 305 -18.47 2.01 6.58
CA GLY A 305 -19.24 1.02 5.81
C GLY A 305 -18.37 -0.08 5.22
N LEU A 306 -17.23 0.27 4.62
CA LEU A 306 -16.28 -0.71 4.10
C LEU A 306 -15.71 -1.58 5.23
N ASN A 307 -15.39 -0.97 6.37
CA ASN A 307 -14.92 -1.72 7.53
C ASN A 307 -15.97 -2.68 8.08
N LEU A 308 -17.24 -2.28 8.07
CA LEU A 308 -18.34 -3.13 8.50
C LEU A 308 -18.49 -4.38 7.62
N VAL A 309 -18.44 -4.21 6.30
CA VAL A 309 -18.55 -5.35 5.38
C VAL A 309 -17.31 -6.24 5.43
N SER A 310 -16.10 -5.67 5.57
CA SER A 310 -14.89 -6.45 5.84
C SER A 310 -15.02 -7.30 7.11
N ALA A 311 -15.58 -6.75 8.19
CA ALA A 311 -15.78 -7.51 9.42
C ALA A 311 -16.73 -8.72 9.24
N PHE A 312 -17.73 -8.62 8.36
CA PHE A 312 -18.58 -9.79 8.03
C PHE A 312 -17.83 -10.81 7.16
N LEU A 313 -17.00 -10.36 6.24
CA LEU A 313 -16.15 -11.23 5.42
C LEU A 313 -15.14 -12.00 6.26
N ASP A 314 -14.50 -11.35 7.24
CA ASP A 314 -13.54 -11.97 8.17
C ASP A 314 -14.22 -13.07 9.03
N LEU A 315 -15.53 -12.97 9.23
CA LEU A 315 -16.36 -13.96 9.93
C LEU A 315 -17.00 -14.99 8.99
N GLU A 316 -16.73 -14.92 7.69
CA GLU A 316 -17.38 -15.71 6.63
C GLU A 316 -18.92 -15.62 6.66
N ASP A 317 -19.47 -14.52 7.17
CA ASP A 317 -20.91 -14.23 7.20
C ASP A 317 -21.34 -13.65 5.84
N TRP A 318 -21.30 -14.49 4.81
CA TRP A 318 -21.58 -14.12 3.42
C TRP A 318 -22.95 -13.47 3.24
N GLN A 319 -23.96 -13.93 3.99
CA GLN A 319 -25.31 -13.38 3.93
C GLN A 319 -25.32 -11.92 4.39
N ARG A 320 -24.78 -11.62 5.58
CA ARG A 320 -24.73 -10.24 6.06
C ARG A 320 -23.80 -9.36 5.23
N ALA A 321 -22.69 -9.91 4.76
CA ALA A 321 -21.80 -9.19 3.85
C ALA A 321 -22.54 -8.78 2.56
N ALA A 322 -23.30 -9.67 1.93
CA ALA A 322 -24.09 -9.39 0.74
C ALA A 322 -25.19 -8.35 1.01
N ASP A 323 -25.98 -8.55 2.06
CA ASP A 323 -27.11 -7.68 2.41
C ASP A 323 -26.65 -6.26 2.75
N GLN A 324 -25.66 -6.13 3.63
CA GLN A 324 -25.15 -4.82 4.06
C GLN A 324 -24.42 -4.10 2.92
N SER A 325 -23.62 -4.82 2.12
CA SER A 325 -22.98 -4.22 0.95
C SER A 325 -24.01 -3.71 -0.06
N GLY A 326 -25.12 -4.42 -0.25
CA GLY A 326 -26.22 -3.96 -1.12
C GLY A 326 -26.85 -2.66 -0.63
N ILE A 327 -27.14 -2.55 0.67
CA ILE A 327 -27.68 -1.34 1.28
C ILE A 327 -26.68 -0.18 1.14
N LEU A 328 -25.41 -0.41 1.49
CA LEU A 328 -24.36 0.61 1.47
C LEU A 328 -24.05 1.10 0.04
N ALA A 329 -24.09 0.22 -0.96
CA ALA A 329 -24.00 0.60 -2.37
C ALA A 329 -25.17 1.50 -2.83
N GLY A 330 -26.33 1.42 -2.18
CA GLY A 330 -27.47 2.30 -2.43
C GLY A 330 -27.31 3.69 -1.79
N VAL A 331 -26.60 3.77 -0.67
CA VAL A 331 -26.40 5.02 0.10
C VAL A 331 -25.15 5.79 -0.39
N PHE A 332 -24.01 5.12 -0.53
CA PHE A 332 -22.73 5.76 -0.82
C PHE A 332 -22.38 5.69 -2.32
N GLN A 333 -22.70 6.75 -3.05
CA GLN A 333 -22.61 6.80 -4.53
C GLN A 333 -21.27 7.29 -5.09
N LYS A 334 -20.26 7.58 -4.25
CA LYS A 334 -18.93 7.95 -4.75
C LYS A 334 -18.31 6.75 -5.49
N SER A 335 -17.79 6.97 -6.70
CA SER A 335 -17.33 5.93 -7.64
C SER A 335 -16.52 4.79 -7.01
N ARG A 336 -15.52 5.12 -6.17
CA ARG A 336 -14.65 4.13 -5.50
C ARG A 336 -15.41 3.27 -4.49
N HIS A 337 -16.28 3.88 -3.69
CA HIS A 337 -17.02 3.19 -2.62
C HIS A 337 -18.17 2.35 -3.17
N VAL A 338 -18.97 2.89 -4.09
CA VAL A 338 -20.13 2.16 -4.66
C VAL A 338 -19.69 0.86 -5.33
N ASP A 339 -18.59 0.89 -6.09
CA ASP A 339 -18.08 -0.31 -6.75
C ASP A 339 -17.40 -1.28 -5.77
N SER A 340 -16.80 -0.79 -4.69
CA SER A 340 -16.25 -1.66 -3.63
C SER A 340 -17.36 -2.41 -2.90
N PHE A 341 -18.49 -1.74 -2.61
CA PHE A 341 -19.66 -2.39 -2.05
C PHE A 341 -20.32 -3.36 -3.03
N ARG A 342 -20.51 -2.98 -4.30
CA ARG A 342 -21.05 -3.89 -5.32
C ARG A 342 -20.16 -5.11 -5.53
N TYR A 343 -18.85 -4.92 -5.54
CA TYR A 343 -17.88 -6.00 -5.69
C TYR A 343 -17.94 -6.95 -4.51
N THR A 344 -17.92 -6.42 -3.28
CA THR A 344 -18.08 -7.21 -2.05
C THR A 344 -19.38 -8.00 -2.06
N ARG A 345 -20.49 -7.38 -2.45
CA ARG A 345 -21.77 -8.07 -2.61
C ARG A 345 -21.68 -9.18 -3.63
N ALA A 346 -21.11 -8.94 -4.82
CA ALA A 346 -21.02 -9.96 -5.86
C ALA A 346 -20.21 -11.18 -5.44
N VAL A 347 -19.08 -10.97 -4.76
CA VAL A 347 -18.25 -12.05 -4.20
C VAL A 347 -19.03 -12.85 -3.15
N ALA A 348 -19.73 -12.17 -2.25
CA ALA A 348 -20.54 -12.82 -1.22
C ALA A 348 -21.73 -13.60 -1.82
N LEU A 349 -22.41 -13.05 -2.84
CA LEU A 349 -23.48 -13.74 -3.57
C LEU A 349 -22.97 -14.99 -4.28
N TRP A 350 -21.79 -14.94 -4.89
CA TRP A 350 -21.19 -16.12 -5.51
C TRP A 350 -20.90 -17.21 -4.48
N SER A 351 -20.42 -16.84 -3.29
CA SER A 351 -20.21 -17.76 -2.16
C SER A 351 -21.51 -18.38 -1.63
N LEU A 352 -22.65 -17.72 -1.87
CA LEU A 352 -24.01 -18.20 -1.56
C LEU A 352 -24.68 -18.94 -2.73
N ASP A 353 -23.92 -19.27 -3.79
CA ASP A 353 -24.41 -19.90 -5.03
C ASP A 353 -25.46 -19.07 -5.81
N GLN A 354 -25.51 -17.76 -5.59
CA GLN A 354 -26.40 -16.81 -6.29
C GLN A 354 -25.70 -16.23 -7.54
N GLN A 355 -25.30 -17.11 -8.45
CA GLN A 355 -24.41 -16.79 -9.57
C GLN A 355 -24.97 -15.73 -10.54
N GLN A 356 -26.27 -15.77 -10.86
CA GLN A 356 -26.88 -14.82 -11.78
C GLN A 356 -26.81 -13.37 -11.27
N GLU A 357 -27.11 -13.16 -9.99
CA GLU A 357 -27.04 -11.83 -9.37
C GLU A 357 -25.59 -11.36 -9.24
N ALA A 358 -24.66 -12.26 -8.91
CA ALA A 358 -23.23 -11.96 -8.87
C ALA A 358 -22.71 -11.49 -10.23
N LEU A 359 -23.01 -12.23 -11.31
CA LEU A 359 -22.63 -11.87 -12.68
C LEU A 359 -23.19 -10.50 -13.09
N GLN A 360 -24.45 -10.22 -12.76
CA GLN A 360 -25.07 -8.94 -13.09
C GLN A 360 -24.34 -7.76 -12.43
N LEU A 361 -23.96 -7.89 -11.15
CA LEU A 361 -23.22 -6.85 -10.44
C LEU A 361 -21.79 -6.70 -10.96
N LEU A 362 -21.10 -7.79 -11.23
CA LEU A 362 -19.73 -7.75 -11.77
C LEU A 362 -19.71 -7.10 -13.15
N GLN A 363 -20.70 -7.40 -14.01
CA GLN A 363 -20.81 -6.77 -15.32
C GLN A 363 -21.05 -5.26 -15.21
N GLN A 364 -21.89 -4.82 -14.26
CA GLN A 364 -22.09 -3.39 -13.98
C GLN A 364 -20.78 -2.69 -13.60
N ILE A 365 -19.92 -3.34 -12.80
CA ILE A 365 -18.60 -2.81 -12.41
C ILE A 365 -17.65 -2.77 -13.62
N ALA A 366 -17.63 -3.82 -14.44
CA ALA A 366 -16.77 -3.90 -15.63
C ALA A 366 -17.11 -2.81 -16.67
N ASP A 367 -18.40 -2.51 -16.81
CA ASP A 367 -18.92 -1.52 -17.75
C ASP A 367 -18.95 -0.10 -17.18
N ALA A 368 -18.76 0.07 -15.86
CA ALA A 368 -18.80 1.38 -15.21
C ALA A 368 -17.75 2.35 -15.78
N ARG A 369 -18.18 3.59 -16.00
CA ARG A 369 -17.37 4.70 -16.48
C ARG A 369 -17.64 5.92 -15.61
N TYR A 370 -16.58 6.54 -15.12
CA TYR A 370 -16.64 7.69 -14.21
C TYR A 370 -15.89 8.88 -14.78
N GLU A 371 -16.43 10.08 -14.60
CA GLU A 371 -15.72 11.31 -14.93
C GLU A 371 -14.70 11.66 -13.83
N THR A 372 -13.50 12.01 -14.25
CA THR A 372 -12.45 12.55 -13.37
C THR A 372 -12.63 14.06 -13.22
N PRO A 373 -12.05 14.68 -12.17
CA PRO A 373 -12.04 16.14 -12.02
C PRO A 373 -11.42 16.88 -13.23
N SER A 374 -10.60 16.19 -14.03
CA SER A 374 -9.98 16.70 -15.26
C SER A 374 -10.89 16.63 -16.51
N GLY A 375 -12.12 16.13 -16.37
CA GLY A 375 -13.07 15.93 -17.48
C GLY A 375 -12.80 14.68 -18.33
N LYS A 376 -11.81 13.84 -17.96
CA LYS A 376 -11.55 12.55 -18.63
C LYS A 376 -12.40 11.44 -18.02
N THR A 377 -12.78 10.45 -18.81
CA THR A 377 -13.42 9.22 -18.33
C THR A 377 -12.39 8.22 -17.81
N ARG A 378 -12.66 7.59 -16.67
CA ARG A 378 -11.92 6.43 -16.13
C ARG A 378 -12.86 5.24 -15.92
N THR A 379 -12.33 4.03 -15.96
CA THR A 379 -13.03 2.81 -15.57
C THR A 379 -13.06 2.64 -14.06
N SER A 380 -13.85 1.69 -13.56
CA SER A 380 -13.78 1.25 -12.16
C SER A 380 -12.39 0.77 -11.79
N GLU A 381 -11.98 1.02 -10.55
CA GLU A 381 -10.76 0.45 -9.94
C GLU A 381 -10.89 -1.07 -9.72
N ASN A 382 -12.13 -1.58 -9.65
CA ASN A 382 -12.43 -3.01 -9.50
C ASN A 382 -12.72 -3.71 -10.84
N ARG A 383 -12.55 -3.03 -11.99
CA ARG A 383 -12.92 -3.56 -13.31
C ARG A 383 -12.23 -4.88 -13.63
N ASP A 384 -10.91 -4.94 -13.50
CA ASP A 384 -10.14 -6.09 -13.97
C ASP A 384 -10.35 -7.31 -13.05
N LEU A 385 -10.51 -7.07 -11.76
CA LEU A 385 -10.96 -8.10 -10.81
C LEU A 385 -12.38 -8.59 -11.12
N ALA A 386 -13.30 -7.69 -11.49
CA ALA A 386 -14.66 -8.08 -11.85
C ALA A 386 -14.66 -8.98 -13.09
N LEU A 387 -13.91 -8.63 -14.14
CA LEU A 387 -13.74 -9.46 -15.33
C LEU A 387 -13.12 -10.83 -15.00
N TYR A 388 -12.11 -10.85 -14.12
CA TYR A 388 -11.50 -12.10 -13.69
C TYR A 388 -12.51 -13.02 -12.98
N ILE A 389 -13.32 -12.50 -12.05
CA ILE A 389 -14.35 -13.30 -11.37
C ILE A 389 -15.48 -13.73 -12.31
N ILE A 390 -15.89 -12.88 -13.25
CA ILE A 390 -16.87 -13.31 -14.28
C ILE A 390 -16.33 -14.53 -15.03
N GLY A 391 -15.05 -14.50 -15.42
CA GLY A 391 -14.36 -15.66 -16.02
C GLY A 391 -14.40 -16.90 -15.12
N GLN A 392 -14.10 -16.76 -13.82
CA GLN A 392 -14.16 -17.85 -12.84
C GLN A 392 -15.58 -18.43 -12.67
N ILE A 393 -16.62 -17.59 -12.63
CA ILE A 393 -18.01 -18.06 -12.52
C ILE A 393 -18.39 -18.89 -13.75
N HIS A 394 -18.08 -18.41 -14.96
CA HIS A 394 -18.31 -19.18 -16.19
C HIS A 394 -17.49 -20.47 -16.23
N HIS A 395 -16.23 -20.42 -15.79
CA HIS A 395 -15.37 -21.60 -15.69
C HIS A 395 -15.96 -22.64 -14.73
N ALA A 396 -16.40 -22.23 -13.54
CA ALA A 396 -17.07 -23.09 -12.57
C ALA A 396 -18.38 -23.70 -13.11
N ALA A 397 -19.07 -22.99 -14.02
CA ALA A 397 -20.27 -23.45 -14.70
C ALA A 397 -19.99 -24.31 -15.95
N ASN A 398 -18.73 -24.71 -16.20
CA ASN A 398 -18.28 -25.45 -17.40
C ASN A 398 -18.51 -24.71 -18.72
N GLN A 399 -18.60 -23.38 -18.69
CA GLN A 399 -18.79 -22.51 -19.85
C GLN A 399 -17.43 -21.93 -20.30
N THR A 400 -16.56 -22.80 -20.82
CA THR A 400 -15.15 -22.44 -21.10
C THR A 400 -14.96 -21.39 -22.20
N GLU A 401 -15.84 -21.31 -23.19
CA GLU A 401 -15.79 -20.25 -24.22
C GLU A 401 -16.12 -18.88 -23.63
N ASP A 402 -17.15 -18.82 -22.77
CA ASP A 402 -17.52 -17.59 -22.08
C ASP A 402 -16.39 -17.19 -21.13
N ALA A 403 -15.86 -18.15 -20.35
CA ALA A 403 -14.73 -17.93 -19.46
C ALA A 403 -13.48 -17.42 -20.21
N ALA A 404 -13.16 -18.00 -21.37
CA ALA A 404 -12.05 -17.58 -22.20
C ALA A 404 -12.19 -16.12 -22.66
N THR A 405 -13.40 -15.69 -23.03
CA THR A 405 -13.70 -14.30 -23.42
C THR A 405 -13.30 -13.29 -22.35
N TYR A 406 -13.50 -13.62 -21.07
CA TYR A 406 -13.15 -12.74 -19.96
C TYR A 406 -11.69 -12.88 -19.54
N TYR A 407 -11.16 -14.10 -19.45
CA TYR A 407 -9.75 -14.32 -19.14
C TYR A 407 -8.83 -13.64 -20.15
N GLU A 408 -9.18 -13.60 -21.43
CA GLU A 408 -8.36 -12.98 -22.47
C GLU A 408 -8.15 -11.48 -22.21
N GLN A 409 -9.11 -10.81 -21.58
CA GLN A 409 -9.03 -9.40 -21.22
C GLN A 409 -8.12 -9.12 -20.02
N VAL A 410 -7.80 -10.14 -19.22
CA VAL A 410 -7.09 -9.98 -17.94
C VAL A 410 -5.87 -10.90 -17.76
N LYS A 411 -5.52 -11.68 -18.77
CA LYS A 411 -4.40 -12.64 -18.77
C LYS A 411 -3.03 -12.04 -18.47
N ASP A 412 -2.85 -10.75 -18.71
CA ASP A 412 -1.59 -10.05 -18.41
C ASP A 412 -1.48 -9.66 -16.93
N LEU A 413 -2.62 -9.59 -16.24
CA LEU A 413 -2.73 -9.22 -14.82
C LEU A 413 -2.81 -10.45 -13.91
N PHE A 414 -3.45 -11.52 -14.35
CA PHE A 414 -3.65 -12.73 -13.56
C PHE A 414 -3.01 -13.95 -14.23
N GLU A 415 -2.05 -14.56 -13.55
CA GLU A 415 -1.35 -15.76 -14.02
C GLU A 415 -2.28 -16.95 -14.19
N ASP A 416 -3.23 -17.12 -13.26
CA ASP A 416 -4.26 -18.17 -13.35
C ASP A 416 -5.15 -18.03 -14.59
N ALA A 417 -5.57 -16.81 -14.94
CA ALA A 417 -6.34 -16.56 -16.17
C ALA A 417 -5.56 -16.99 -17.41
N ARG A 418 -4.25 -16.66 -17.45
CA ARG A 418 -3.36 -17.06 -18.56
C ARG A 418 -3.18 -18.58 -18.64
N ALA A 419 -2.97 -19.24 -17.49
CA ALA A 419 -2.81 -20.69 -17.43
C ALA A 419 -4.10 -21.42 -17.83
N SER A 420 -5.24 -20.94 -17.36
CA SER A 420 -6.56 -21.47 -17.71
C SER A 420 -6.85 -21.33 -19.21
N LEU A 421 -6.57 -20.17 -19.82
CA LEU A 421 -6.68 -19.98 -21.27
C LEU A 421 -5.79 -20.92 -22.06
N ALA A 422 -4.51 -21.03 -21.69
CA ALA A 422 -3.59 -21.93 -22.36
C ALA A 422 -4.09 -23.38 -22.30
N ARG A 423 -4.69 -23.78 -21.17
CA ARG A 423 -5.32 -25.08 -21.01
C ARG A 423 -6.57 -25.24 -21.87
N PHE A 424 -7.47 -24.26 -21.91
CA PHE A 424 -8.68 -24.29 -22.74
C PHE A 424 -8.37 -24.41 -24.23
N HIS A 425 -7.26 -23.85 -24.69
CA HIS A 425 -6.83 -23.92 -26.09
C HIS A 425 -5.84 -25.04 -26.39
N SER A 426 -5.32 -25.74 -25.37
CA SER A 426 -4.41 -26.86 -25.58
C SER A 426 -5.09 -28.00 -26.32
N ARG A 427 -4.38 -28.57 -27.27
CA ARG A 427 -4.76 -29.80 -27.95
C ARG A 427 -3.87 -30.91 -27.42
N GLU A 428 -4.48 -32.00 -26.99
CA GLU A 428 -3.76 -33.11 -26.39
C GLU A 428 -4.32 -34.42 -26.97
N LEU A 429 -3.44 -35.36 -27.28
CA LEU A 429 -3.78 -36.70 -27.73
C LEU A 429 -2.79 -37.68 -27.14
N ASN A 430 -3.29 -38.58 -26.31
CA ASN A 430 -2.50 -39.55 -25.56
C ASN A 430 -3.13 -40.93 -25.66
N ILE A 431 -2.26 -41.94 -25.65
CA ILE A 431 -2.60 -43.35 -25.59
C ILE A 431 -1.56 -44.02 -24.68
N ASP A 432 -1.92 -45.14 -24.05
CA ASP A 432 -0.93 -45.94 -23.33
C ASP A 432 0.14 -46.45 -24.29
N GLU A 433 1.40 -46.43 -23.85
CA GLU A 433 2.52 -46.78 -24.73
C GLU A 433 2.42 -48.23 -25.24
N ILE A 434 1.91 -49.14 -24.41
CA ILE A 434 1.81 -50.57 -24.70
C ILE A 434 0.50 -51.10 -24.16
N SER A 435 -0.19 -51.90 -24.98
CA SER A 435 -1.40 -52.62 -24.60
C SER A 435 -1.26 -54.09 -25.00
N GLU A 436 -1.43 -55.00 -24.04
CA GLU A 436 -1.32 -56.44 -24.27
C GLU A 436 -2.69 -57.12 -24.21
N PHE A 437 -2.94 -58.01 -25.17
CA PHE A 437 -4.18 -58.76 -25.31
C PHE A 437 -3.85 -60.24 -25.58
N ARG A 438 -4.75 -61.15 -25.22
CA ARG A 438 -4.62 -62.56 -25.56
C ARG A 438 -5.42 -62.89 -26.83
N PRO A 439 -5.10 -63.99 -27.53
CA PRO A 439 -5.81 -64.35 -28.75
C PRO A 439 -7.27 -64.67 -28.47
N GLY A 440 -8.16 -64.02 -29.21
CA GLY A 440 -9.60 -64.12 -28.99
C GLY A 440 -10.17 -63.04 -28.06
N ASP A 441 -9.32 -62.26 -27.39
CA ASP A 441 -9.75 -61.06 -26.67
C ASP A 441 -10.15 -59.95 -27.66
N GLU A 442 -11.08 -59.09 -27.24
CA GLU A 442 -11.38 -57.87 -27.99
C GLU A 442 -10.28 -56.83 -27.76
N VAL A 443 -9.66 -56.35 -28.84
CA VAL A 443 -8.58 -55.36 -28.77
C VAL A 443 -9.18 -53.96 -28.67
N GLN A 444 -9.27 -53.44 -27.44
CA GLN A 444 -9.75 -52.09 -27.14
C GLN A 444 -8.63 -51.22 -26.57
N ILE A 445 -8.41 -50.05 -27.18
CA ILE A 445 -7.41 -49.07 -26.72
C ILE A 445 -8.09 -47.77 -26.28
N GLU A 446 -7.70 -47.26 -25.12
CA GLU A 446 -8.22 -45.99 -24.59
C GLU A 446 -7.45 -44.81 -25.20
N LEU A 447 -8.16 -43.94 -25.92
CA LEU A 447 -7.65 -42.64 -26.37
C LEU A 447 -8.03 -41.55 -25.38
N ARG A 448 -7.05 -40.84 -24.83
CA ARG A 448 -7.24 -39.67 -23.98
C ARG A 448 -6.93 -38.39 -24.77
N TYR A 449 -7.92 -37.52 -24.95
CA TYR A 449 -7.81 -36.38 -25.87
C TYR A 449 -8.40 -35.08 -25.30
N ARG A 450 -7.99 -33.94 -25.86
CA ARG A 450 -8.58 -32.61 -25.60
C ARG A 450 -8.60 -31.80 -26.89
N ASN A 451 -9.75 -31.16 -27.18
CA ASN A 451 -9.95 -30.26 -28.31
C ASN A 451 -9.56 -30.86 -29.67
N ILE A 452 -9.89 -32.14 -29.88
CA ILE A 452 -9.71 -32.87 -31.15
C ILE A 452 -11.05 -33.50 -31.50
N GLU A 453 -11.58 -33.17 -32.68
CA GLU A 453 -12.92 -33.64 -33.10
C GLU A 453 -12.89 -35.09 -33.60
N GLU A 454 -11.87 -35.42 -34.41
CA GLU A 454 -11.68 -36.74 -34.99
C GLU A 454 -10.21 -37.15 -35.00
N ALA A 455 -9.96 -38.46 -34.96
CA ALA A 455 -8.63 -39.01 -35.10
C ALA A 455 -8.60 -40.19 -36.07
N GLU A 456 -7.57 -40.22 -36.91
CA GLU A 456 -7.25 -41.35 -37.79
C GLU A 456 -6.39 -42.34 -37.01
N VAL A 457 -6.84 -43.60 -36.93
CA VAL A 457 -6.16 -44.71 -36.26
C VAL A 457 -5.66 -45.69 -37.31
N LEU A 458 -4.34 -45.87 -37.35
CA LEU A 458 -3.63 -46.70 -38.32
C LEU A 458 -2.86 -47.80 -37.59
N ALA A 459 -3.16 -49.07 -37.85
CA ALA A 459 -2.42 -50.19 -37.26
C ALA A 459 -1.54 -50.89 -38.31
N TYR A 460 -0.26 -51.07 -37.99
CA TYR A 460 0.73 -51.71 -38.84
C TYR A 460 1.27 -52.97 -38.18
N LYS A 461 1.10 -54.13 -38.82
CA LYS A 461 1.77 -55.36 -38.35
C LYS A 461 3.28 -55.22 -38.51
N VAL A 462 4.03 -55.30 -37.41
CA VAL A 462 5.48 -55.11 -37.38
C VAL A 462 6.22 -56.33 -36.86
N ASN A 463 7.47 -56.50 -37.29
CA ASN A 463 8.39 -57.39 -36.62
C ASN A 463 9.07 -56.61 -35.49
N LEU A 464 8.58 -56.78 -34.26
CA LEU A 464 9.06 -56.05 -33.08
C LEU A 464 10.57 -56.22 -32.87
N MET A 465 11.10 -57.40 -33.20
CA MET A 465 12.52 -57.72 -33.05
C MET A 465 13.40 -56.92 -34.02
N THR A 466 12.90 -56.62 -35.22
CA THR A 466 13.56 -55.77 -36.21
C THR A 466 13.38 -54.29 -35.86
N LEU A 467 12.17 -53.90 -35.46
CA LEU A 467 11.84 -52.53 -35.07
C LEU A 467 12.74 -52.06 -33.92
N ALA A 468 12.89 -52.89 -32.90
CA ALA A 468 13.69 -52.55 -31.73
C ALA A 468 15.20 -52.45 -32.01
N LEU A 469 15.73 -53.19 -32.99
CA LEU A 469 17.12 -53.02 -33.42
C LEU A 469 17.33 -51.70 -34.16
N ARG A 470 16.33 -51.29 -34.96
CA ARG A 470 16.44 -50.10 -35.79
C ARG A 470 16.32 -48.84 -34.94
N GLU A 471 15.34 -48.78 -34.06
CA GLU A 471 15.07 -47.59 -33.24
C GLU A 471 15.97 -47.54 -32.00
N GLN A 472 16.48 -48.68 -31.50
CA GLN A 472 17.30 -48.84 -30.28
C GLN A 472 16.63 -48.37 -28.96
N ASP A 473 15.60 -47.54 -29.07
CA ASP A 473 14.75 -47.03 -28.01
C ASP A 473 13.30 -46.98 -28.52
N LEU A 474 12.43 -47.77 -27.88
CA LEU A 474 11.02 -47.88 -28.25
C LEU A 474 10.14 -46.83 -27.55
N SER A 475 10.71 -45.91 -26.77
CA SER A 475 9.97 -44.79 -26.18
C SER A 475 9.66 -43.66 -27.18
N ARG A 476 10.30 -43.68 -28.37
CA ARG A 476 10.07 -42.73 -29.48
C ARG A 476 9.41 -43.37 -30.71
N VAL A 477 8.58 -44.38 -30.48
CA VAL A 477 7.89 -45.13 -31.54
C VAL A 477 6.99 -44.24 -32.42
N THR A 478 6.72 -43.00 -32.01
CA THR A 478 6.04 -41.94 -32.78
C THR A 478 6.83 -41.38 -33.97
N GLU A 479 8.16 -41.59 -34.05
CA GLU A 479 9.02 -41.06 -35.12
C GLU A 479 9.29 -42.07 -36.27
N VAL A 480 8.71 -43.26 -36.18
CA VAL A 480 8.92 -44.33 -37.15
C VAL A 480 8.35 -43.94 -38.51
N ASN A 481 9.22 -43.71 -39.50
CA ASN A 481 8.82 -43.40 -40.87
C ASN A 481 8.25 -44.64 -41.57
N LEU A 482 6.92 -44.69 -41.72
CA LEU A 482 6.17 -45.77 -42.39
C LEU A 482 5.77 -45.43 -43.84
N SER A 483 6.42 -44.44 -44.44
CA SER A 483 6.14 -44.02 -45.83
C SER A 483 6.28 -45.18 -46.80
N GLY A 484 5.20 -45.49 -47.53
CA GLY A 484 5.18 -46.55 -48.56
C GLY A 484 4.70 -47.92 -48.09
N ILE A 485 4.32 -48.08 -46.81
CA ILE A 485 3.73 -49.31 -46.28
C ILE A 485 2.23 -49.09 -46.06
N SER A 486 1.39 -49.98 -46.58
CA SER A 486 -0.06 -49.93 -46.33
C SER A 486 -0.36 -50.43 -44.90
N PRO A 487 -1.17 -49.69 -44.13
CA PRO A 487 -1.59 -50.15 -42.81
C PRO A 487 -2.45 -51.42 -42.94
N THR A 488 -2.38 -52.28 -41.92
CA THR A 488 -3.23 -53.45 -41.79
C THR A 488 -4.67 -53.04 -41.46
N ILE A 489 -4.84 -51.97 -40.69
CA ILE A 489 -6.13 -51.36 -40.36
C ILE A 489 -6.02 -49.85 -40.52
N SER A 490 -7.04 -49.25 -41.12
CA SER A 490 -7.22 -47.81 -41.20
C SER A 490 -8.66 -47.50 -40.80
N THR A 491 -8.86 -46.77 -39.71
CA THR A 491 -10.19 -46.33 -39.28
C THR A 491 -10.13 -44.89 -38.80
N THR A 492 -11.23 -44.16 -38.94
CA THR A 492 -11.37 -42.81 -38.39
C THR A 492 -12.39 -42.87 -37.26
N VAL A 493 -12.00 -42.40 -36.09
CA VAL A 493 -12.87 -42.35 -34.91
C VAL A 493 -13.31 -40.93 -34.65
N GLN A 494 -14.61 -40.76 -34.42
CA GLN A 494 -15.19 -39.49 -34.02
C GLN A 494 -15.04 -39.39 -32.50
N LEU A 495 -14.08 -38.59 -32.06
CA LEU A 495 -13.79 -38.39 -30.65
C LEU A 495 -14.85 -37.48 -30.01
N GLY A 496 -15.48 -36.61 -30.78
CA GLY A 496 -16.63 -35.82 -30.32
C GLY A 496 -16.28 -34.64 -29.42
N GLY A 497 -17.30 -34.07 -28.77
CA GLY A 497 -17.23 -32.77 -28.09
C GLY A 497 -16.36 -32.70 -26.84
N LYS A 498 -16.19 -31.45 -26.35
CA LYS A 498 -15.34 -31.09 -25.20
C LYS A 498 -15.47 -32.06 -24.02
N GLY A 499 -14.34 -32.45 -23.44
CA GLY A 499 -14.27 -33.30 -22.26
C GLY A 499 -14.92 -32.71 -21.00
N ALA A 500 -14.83 -33.43 -19.88
CA ALA A 500 -15.37 -32.96 -18.61
C ALA A 500 -14.83 -31.56 -18.24
N GLY A 501 -15.60 -30.80 -17.45
CA GLY A 501 -15.23 -29.42 -17.14
C GLY A 501 -15.38 -28.46 -18.33
N GLY A 502 -16.25 -28.76 -19.29
CA GLY A 502 -16.40 -27.97 -20.51
C GLY A 502 -15.15 -27.95 -21.38
N GLY A 503 -14.33 -29.00 -21.37
CA GLY A 503 -13.08 -29.10 -22.13
C GLY A 503 -11.81 -28.78 -21.32
N ALA A 504 -11.95 -28.41 -20.04
CA ALA A 504 -10.81 -28.20 -19.15
C ALA A 504 -10.07 -29.52 -18.80
N MET A 505 -10.78 -30.64 -18.80
CA MET A 505 -10.21 -31.98 -18.59
C MET A 505 -10.11 -32.76 -19.91
N GLN A 506 -9.23 -33.77 -19.95
CA GLN A 506 -9.19 -34.71 -21.07
C GLN A 506 -10.49 -35.53 -21.09
N ALA A 507 -10.94 -35.91 -22.28
CA ALA A 507 -11.95 -36.93 -22.51
C ALA A 507 -11.27 -38.27 -22.83
N SER A 508 -11.98 -39.36 -22.60
CA SER A 508 -11.54 -40.72 -22.97
C SER A 508 -12.49 -41.31 -24.01
N HIS A 509 -11.95 -42.01 -25.01
CA HIS A 509 -12.71 -42.74 -26.02
C HIS A 509 -12.07 -44.10 -26.27
N GLU A 510 -12.85 -45.17 -26.13
CA GLU A 510 -12.40 -46.54 -26.43
C GLU A 510 -12.46 -46.82 -27.92
N VAL A 511 -11.36 -47.30 -28.49
CA VAL A 511 -11.28 -47.70 -29.90
C VAL A 511 -11.08 -49.19 -30.03
N THR A 512 -12.07 -49.88 -30.60
CA THR A 512 -11.96 -51.29 -30.95
C THR A 512 -11.20 -51.46 -32.27
N LEU A 513 -10.12 -52.24 -32.24
CA LEU A 513 -9.33 -52.58 -33.41
C LEU A 513 -9.65 -54.01 -33.88
N PRO A 514 -10.05 -54.24 -35.15
CA PRO A 514 -10.33 -55.57 -35.67
C PRO A 514 -9.04 -56.37 -35.96
N ILE A 515 -8.26 -56.69 -34.93
CA ILE A 515 -7.02 -57.45 -35.00
C ILE A 515 -7.23 -58.80 -34.29
N GLU A 516 -7.08 -59.90 -35.03
CA GLU A 516 -7.22 -61.26 -34.47
C GLU A 516 -5.90 -62.04 -34.46
N GLU A 517 -4.96 -61.69 -35.34
CA GLU A 517 -3.74 -62.46 -35.52
C GLU A 517 -2.72 -62.17 -34.41
N VAL A 518 -2.13 -63.24 -33.85
CA VAL A 518 -0.98 -63.14 -32.93
C VAL A 518 0.15 -62.37 -33.59
N GLY A 519 0.63 -61.32 -32.93
CA GLY A 519 1.55 -60.36 -33.54
C GLY A 519 1.80 -59.12 -32.70
N ALA A 520 2.77 -58.33 -33.16
CA ALA A 520 2.99 -56.97 -32.67
C ALA A 520 2.47 -55.98 -33.72
N TYR A 521 1.68 -55.00 -33.27
CA TYR A 521 1.04 -54.00 -34.10
C TYR A 521 1.44 -52.62 -33.61
N LEU A 522 2.06 -51.84 -34.49
CA LEU A 522 2.31 -50.43 -34.24
C LEU A 522 1.06 -49.66 -34.62
N VAL A 523 0.36 -49.12 -33.62
CA VAL A 523 -0.81 -48.28 -33.81
C VAL A 523 -0.38 -46.82 -33.74
N ILE A 524 -0.70 -46.06 -34.78
CA ILE A 524 -0.48 -44.61 -34.85
C ILE A 524 -1.84 -43.95 -34.89
N VAL A 525 -2.02 -42.96 -34.01
CA VAL A 525 -3.23 -42.17 -33.93
C VAL A 525 -2.88 -40.73 -34.29
N ARG A 526 -3.57 -40.17 -35.28
CA ARG A 526 -3.35 -38.81 -35.77
C ARG A 526 -4.62 -37.99 -35.60
N GLY A 527 -4.54 -36.91 -34.86
CA GLY A 527 -5.61 -35.93 -34.70
C GLY A 527 -5.11 -34.55 -35.10
N GLU A 528 -5.62 -34.01 -36.20
CA GLU A 528 -5.19 -32.73 -36.78
C GLU A 528 -3.65 -32.62 -36.96
N ASP A 529 -2.99 -31.80 -36.13
CA ASP A 529 -1.56 -31.52 -36.14
C ASP A 529 -0.78 -32.30 -35.07
N ILE A 530 -1.45 -33.17 -34.31
CA ILE A 530 -0.87 -33.97 -33.23
C ILE A 530 -0.98 -35.46 -33.56
N HIS A 531 0.05 -36.22 -33.23
CA HIS A 531 0.00 -37.67 -33.31
C HIS A 531 0.61 -38.33 -32.10
N THR A 532 0.13 -39.53 -31.81
CA THR A 532 0.65 -40.42 -30.78
C THR A 532 0.71 -41.84 -31.32
N SER A 533 1.39 -42.74 -30.62
CA SER A 533 1.47 -44.15 -31.03
C SER A 533 1.58 -45.07 -29.84
N CYS A 534 1.11 -46.29 -30.03
CA CYS A 534 1.26 -47.38 -29.08
C CYS A 534 1.67 -48.68 -29.77
N LEU A 535 2.22 -49.59 -28.97
CA LEU A 535 2.49 -50.95 -29.38
C LEU A 535 1.40 -51.87 -28.81
N VAL A 536 0.58 -52.43 -29.70
CA VAL A 536 -0.42 -53.45 -29.34
C VAL A 536 0.18 -54.83 -29.56
N LEU A 537 0.18 -55.66 -28.51
CA LEU A 537 0.68 -57.03 -28.55
C LEU A 537 -0.47 -58.01 -28.37
N ILE A 538 -0.72 -58.85 -29.37
CA ILE A 538 -1.57 -60.03 -29.22
C ILE A 538 -0.65 -61.23 -29.04
N ASN A 539 -0.56 -61.74 -27.82
CA ASN A 539 0.49 -62.67 -27.43
C ASN A 539 -0.02 -63.83 -26.56
N GLN A 540 0.74 -64.92 -26.56
CA GLN A 540 0.46 -66.15 -25.81
C GLN A 540 1.57 -66.44 -24.79
N MET A 541 2.33 -65.41 -24.42
CA MET A 541 3.52 -65.50 -23.59
C MET A 541 3.67 -64.22 -22.78
N GLU A 542 4.10 -64.38 -21.53
CA GLU A 542 4.40 -63.29 -20.61
C GLU A 542 5.85 -63.40 -20.10
N LEU A 543 6.45 -62.27 -19.74
CA LEU A 543 7.80 -62.21 -19.18
C LEU A 543 7.77 -61.80 -17.71
N VAL A 544 8.38 -62.62 -16.87
CA VAL A 544 8.70 -62.29 -15.49
C VAL A 544 10.17 -61.89 -15.43
N VAL A 545 10.44 -60.63 -15.11
CA VAL A 545 11.81 -60.09 -15.08
C VAL A 545 12.18 -59.71 -13.67
N GLU A 546 13.26 -60.29 -13.16
CA GLU A 546 13.84 -59.97 -11.85
C GLU A 546 15.22 -59.32 -12.05
N ASP A 547 15.42 -58.16 -11.41
CA ASP A 547 16.70 -57.45 -11.39
C ASP A 547 17.39 -57.67 -10.03
N ASN A 548 18.50 -58.38 -10.04
CA ASN A 548 19.32 -58.66 -8.86
C ASN A 548 20.71 -58.04 -9.05
N SER A 549 20.81 -56.72 -8.79
CA SER A 549 22.04 -55.90 -8.67
C SER A 549 23.28 -56.50 -9.34
N GLY A 550 23.27 -56.55 -10.68
CA GLY A 550 24.36 -57.06 -11.53
C GLY A 550 23.94 -58.12 -12.54
N ASN A 551 22.82 -58.82 -12.31
CA ASN A 551 22.31 -59.84 -13.23
C ASN A 551 20.79 -59.71 -13.41
N ILE A 552 20.33 -59.66 -14.66
CA ILE A 552 18.90 -59.71 -15.00
C ILE A 552 18.50 -61.16 -15.26
N ARG A 553 17.41 -61.59 -14.62
CA ARG A 553 16.81 -62.91 -14.78
C ARG A 553 15.45 -62.74 -15.47
N ILE A 554 15.32 -63.30 -16.68
CA ILE A 554 14.09 -63.23 -17.48
C ILE A 554 13.52 -64.64 -17.61
N GLN A 555 12.28 -64.80 -17.18
CA GLN A 555 11.56 -66.06 -17.28
C GLN A 555 10.33 -65.88 -18.16
N SER A 556 10.20 -66.73 -19.18
CA SER A 556 9.04 -66.72 -20.09
C SER A 556 8.03 -67.79 -19.68
N ILE A 557 6.80 -67.37 -19.46
CA ILE A 557 5.71 -68.22 -18.99
C ILE A 557 4.51 -68.14 -19.93
N ASP A 558 3.74 -69.22 -19.99
CA ASP A 558 2.41 -69.24 -20.59
C ASP A 558 1.43 -68.70 -19.54
N PRO A 559 0.78 -67.55 -19.78
CA PRO A 559 -0.03 -66.88 -18.77
C PRO A 559 -1.36 -67.59 -18.46
N VAL A 560 -1.74 -68.61 -19.25
CA VAL A 560 -2.97 -69.38 -19.05
C VAL A 560 -2.70 -70.66 -18.26
N THR A 561 -1.55 -71.28 -18.50
CA THR A 561 -1.20 -72.59 -17.94
C THR A 561 -0.10 -72.54 -16.88
N ASP A 562 0.50 -71.37 -16.64
CA ASP A 562 1.71 -71.15 -15.84
C ASP A 562 2.92 -72.00 -16.28
N ALA A 563 2.86 -72.55 -17.50
CA ALA A 563 3.90 -73.41 -18.02
C ALA A 563 5.14 -72.60 -18.42
N LEU A 564 6.33 -73.08 -18.05
CA LEU A 564 7.60 -72.48 -18.46
C LEU A 564 7.85 -72.73 -19.94
N ILE A 565 8.18 -71.68 -20.70
CA ILE A 565 8.34 -71.75 -22.15
C ILE A 565 9.85 -71.75 -22.51
N PRO A 566 10.44 -72.88 -22.91
CA PRO A 566 11.83 -72.92 -23.36
C PRO A 566 12.00 -72.46 -24.83
N GLY A 567 13.22 -72.06 -25.22
CA GLY A 567 13.53 -71.76 -26.62
C GLY A 567 13.05 -70.39 -27.11
N VAL A 568 12.67 -69.49 -26.20
CA VAL A 568 12.21 -68.13 -26.51
C VAL A 568 13.42 -67.23 -26.78
N GLN A 569 13.42 -66.53 -27.91
CA GLN A 569 14.48 -65.58 -28.25
C GLN A 569 14.30 -64.32 -27.41
N ILE A 570 15.30 -63.97 -26.60
CA ILE A 570 15.29 -62.80 -25.74
C ILE A 570 16.27 -61.76 -26.30
N ARG A 571 15.85 -60.50 -26.29
CA ARG A 571 16.72 -59.34 -26.50
C ARG A 571 16.57 -58.34 -25.38
N ILE A 572 17.69 -57.91 -24.83
CA ILE A 572 17.77 -56.87 -23.83
C ILE A 572 18.41 -55.66 -24.49
N LEU A 573 17.68 -54.54 -24.48
CA LEU A 573 18.07 -53.26 -25.03
C LEU A 573 18.46 -52.34 -23.86
N ASN A 574 19.68 -51.82 -23.91
CA ASN A 574 20.20 -50.87 -22.91
C ASN A 574 21.09 -49.83 -23.59
N GLN A 575 20.59 -48.59 -23.75
CA GLN A 575 21.30 -47.42 -24.33
C GLN A 575 22.28 -47.75 -25.48
N GLY A 576 21.79 -48.39 -26.55
CA GLY A 576 22.58 -48.71 -27.74
C GLY A 576 23.36 -50.03 -27.70
N GLN A 577 23.35 -50.74 -26.56
CA GLN A 577 23.82 -52.13 -26.47
C GLN A 577 22.64 -53.12 -26.55
N VAL A 578 22.82 -54.16 -27.37
CA VAL A 578 21.83 -55.24 -27.55
C VAL A 578 22.46 -56.54 -27.08
N GLN A 579 21.95 -57.09 -25.99
CA GLN A 579 22.26 -58.48 -25.60
C GLN A 579 21.17 -59.39 -26.15
N SER A 580 21.56 -60.53 -26.72
CA SER A 580 20.62 -61.50 -27.30
C SER A 580 20.89 -62.88 -26.74
N GLY A 581 19.83 -63.65 -26.54
CA GLY A 581 19.96 -65.04 -26.13
C GLY A 581 18.67 -65.83 -26.32
N THR A 582 18.62 -67.02 -25.75
CA THR A 582 17.46 -67.89 -25.83
C THR A 582 17.23 -68.54 -24.47
N THR A 583 15.97 -68.66 -24.06
CA THR A 583 15.63 -69.28 -22.78
C THR A 583 16.02 -70.77 -22.78
N ASP A 584 16.57 -71.23 -21.66
CA ASP A 584 16.93 -72.63 -21.44
C ASP A 584 15.70 -73.53 -21.25
N ARG A 585 15.89 -74.82 -20.94
CA ARG A 585 14.77 -75.76 -20.71
C ARG A 585 13.83 -75.38 -19.56
N ARG A 586 14.24 -74.45 -18.69
CA ARG A 586 13.45 -73.92 -17.57
C ARG A 586 12.70 -72.64 -17.96
N GLY A 587 12.72 -72.28 -19.24
CA GLY A 587 12.18 -71.00 -19.73
C GLY A 587 12.95 -69.80 -19.19
N LEU A 588 14.22 -69.99 -18.80
CA LEU A 588 15.02 -68.97 -18.14
C LEU A 588 16.15 -68.47 -19.05
N PHE A 589 16.33 -67.15 -19.08
CA PHE A 589 17.50 -66.47 -19.61
C PHE A 589 18.11 -65.58 -18.53
N VAL A 590 19.42 -65.68 -18.31
CA VAL A 590 20.17 -64.84 -17.37
C VAL A 590 21.22 -64.09 -18.17
N SER A 591 21.29 -62.78 -17.93
CA SER A 591 22.30 -61.93 -18.54
C SER A 591 22.98 -61.07 -17.48
N ASP A 592 24.28 -60.87 -17.61
CA ASP A 592 25.02 -59.91 -16.79
C ASP A 592 24.64 -58.51 -17.27
N ALA A 593 24.06 -57.71 -16.38
CA ALA A 593 23.46 -56.43 -16.71
C ALA A 593 24.05 -55.29 -15.89
N THR A 594 24.46 -54.24 -16.59
CA THR A 594 24.97 -52.97 -16.08
C THR A 594 23.82 -52.04 -15.66
N ASP A 595 23.77 -51.71 -14.36
CA ASP A 595 23.19 -50.56 -13.60
C ASP A 595 22.01 -49.71 -14.12
N LEU A 596 21.32 -50.03 -15.23
CA LEU A 596 20.27 -49.19 -15.81
C LEU A 596 19.09 -49.99 -16.38
N ILE A 597 17.92 -49.33 -16.36
CA ILE A 597 16.58 -49.80 -16.71
C ILE A 597 16.55 -50.53 -18.07
N PRO A 598 16.38 -51.87 -18.09
CA PRO A 598 16.39 -52.64 -19.34
C PRO A 598 15.02 -52.60 -20.05
N THR A 599 15.03 -52.52 -21.38
CA THR A 599 13.88 -52.92 -22.21
C THR A 599 14.12 -54.34 -22.73
N VAL A 600 13.22 -55.27 -22.42
CA VAL A 600 13.32 -56.68 -22.78
C VAL A 600 12.24 -57.02 -23.80
N ILE A 601 12.64 -57.68 -24.89
CA ILE A 601 11.74 -58.16 -25.93
C ILE A 601 11.98 -59.64 -26.11
N ALA A 602 10.89 -60.40 -26.10
CA ALA A 602 10.90 -61.83 -26.34
C ALA A 602 10.15 -62.18 -27.61
N ARG A 603 10.60 -63.24 -28.30
CA ARG A 603 9.92 -63.80 -29.46
C ARG A 603 9.91 -65.33 -29.42
N ARG A 604 8.72 -65.91 -29.54
CA ARG A 604 8.51 -67.34 -29.76
C ARG A 604 8.04 -67.57 -31.20
N GLY A 605 8.74 -68.45 -31.92
CA GLY A 605 8.42 -68.72 -33.32
C GLY A 605 8.53 -67.48 -34.22
N SER A 606 7.52 -67.25 -35.07
CA SER A 606 7.54 -66.18 -36.07
C SER A 606 6.80 -64.90 -35.66
N SER A 607 5.82 -64.94 -34.75
CA SER A 607 4.94 -63.78 -34.50
C SER A 607 4.48 -63.59 -33.06
N ASP A 608 4.79 -64.50 -32.13
CA ASP A 608 4.40 -64.38 -30.72
C ASP A 608 5.47 -63.60 -29.95
N TYR A 609 5.12 -62.44 -29.41
CA TYR A 609 6.05 -61.50 -28.78
C TYR A 609 5.64 -61.21 -27.34
N ALA A 610 6.60 -60.94 -26.47
CA ALA A 610 6.33 -60.36 -25.17
C ALA A 610 7.30 -59.20 -24.91
N PHE A 611 6.85 -58.21 -24.17
CA PHE A 611 7.60 -56.99 -23.92
C PHE A 611 7.66 -56.70 -22.43
N PHE A 612 8.80 -56.17 -21.97
CA PHE A 612 8.94 -55.67 -20.62
C PHE A 612 9.83 -54.42 -20.64
N ARG A 613 9.47 -53.41 -19.87
CA ARG A 613 10.34 -52.26 -19.60
C ARG A 613 10.46 -52.10 -18.10
N GLY A 614 11.70 -52.06 -17.61
CA GLY A 614 11.94 -51.76 -16.20
C GLY A 614 11.37 -50.39 -15.84
N SER A 615 10.78 -50.25 -14.66
CA SER A 615 10.21 -49.00 -14.19
C SER A 615 11.20 -48.27 -13.28
N THR A 616 11.40 -46.97 -13.52
CA THR A 616 11.81 -46.06 -12.45
C THR A 616 10.61 -45.91 -11.54
N SER A 617 10.48 -46.74 -10.49
CA SER A 617 9.72 -46.27 -9.34
C SER A 617 10.58 -45.20 -8.66
N ILE A 618 10.02 -44.00 -8.54
CA ILE A 618 10.67 -42.72 -8.16
C ILE A 618 11.24 -41.93 -9.37
N GLN A 619 10.36 -41.18 -10.04
CA GLN A 619 10.58 -39.98 -10.88
C GLN A 619 10.04 -39.96 -12.32
N MET A 620 9.16 -40.90 -12.73
CA MET A 620 8.34 -40.69 -13.94
C MET A 620 6.83 -40.62 -13.71
N ASP A 621 6.32 -40.99 -12.53
CA ASP A 621 5.06 -40.38 -12.07
C ASP A 621 5.24 -38.88 -11.87
N SER A 622 6.44 -38.41 -11.53
CA SER A 622 6.70 -36.99 -11.35
C SER A 622 6.94 -36.22 -12.65
N ARG A 623 6.66 -36.71 -13.87
CA ARG A 623 6.61 -35.83 -15.06
C ARG A 623 5.20 -35.66 -15.59
N ILE A 624 4.36 -36.68 -15.45
CA ILE A 624 2.91 -36.53 -15.60
C ILE A 624 2.33 -35.82 -14.37
N ASP A 625 2.84 -36.09 -13.16
CA ASP A 625 2.58 -35.27 -11.96
C ASP A 625 3.42 -33.99 -11.90
N GLN A 626 4.50 -33.76 -12.68
CA GLN A 626 5.10 -32.39 -12.78
C GLN A 626 4.52 -31.56 -13.93
N MET A 627 3.85 -32.18 -14.91
CA MET A 627 2.98 -31.46 -15.86
C MET A 627 1.57 -31.24 -15.28
N ASN A 628 1.09 -32.11 -14.37
CA ASN A 628 -0.11 -31.88 -13.57
C ASN A 628 0.14 -31.12 -12.25
N ARG A 629 1.36 -31.11 -11.71
CA ARG A 629 1.76 -30.09 -10.73
C ARG A 629 2.13 -28.85 -11.52
N MET A 630 1.10 -28.04 -11.77
CA MET A 630 1.30 -26.61 -11.98
C MET A 630 2.39 -26.12 -11.01
N PRO A 631 3.31 -25.23 -11.41
CA PRO A 631 4.02 -24.42 -10.40
C PRO A 631 2.90 -23.85 -9.56
N SER A 632 2.84 -24.20 -8.26
CA SER A 632 1.68 -23.96 -7.40
C SER A 632 0.99 -22.67 -7.80
N THR A 633 -0.01 -22.78 -8.67
CA THR A 633 -0.88 -21.68 -9.02
C THR A 633 -1.49 -21.44 -7.66
N GLN A 634 -1.19 -20.29 -7.07
CA GLN A 634 -1.87 -19.90 -5.86
C GLN A 634 -3.35 -19.91 -6.26
N ASN A 635 -4.06 -20.98 -5.92
CA ASN A 635 -5.50 -20.99 -5.92
C ASN A 635 -5.83 -19.82 -5.02
N MET A 636 -6.37 -18.76 -5.62
CA MET A 636 -6.79 -17.60 -4.85
C MET A 636 -7.82 -18.10 -3.86
N GLU A 637 -7.53 -17.92 -2.58
CA GLU A 637 -8.52 -18.15 -1.54
C GLU A 637 -9.64 -17.10 -1.70
N MET A 638 -10.79 -17.34 -1.08
CA MET A 638 -11.92 -16.39 -1.21
C MET A 638 -11.51 -14.96 -0.80
N GLN A 639 -10.57 -14.85 0.14
CA GLN A 639 -9.97 -13.60 0.61
C GLN A 639 -9.11 -12.90 -0.45
N ASP A 640 -8.43 -13.64 -1.34
CA ASP A 640 -7.58 -13.07 -2.38
C ASP A 640 -8.40 -12.30 -3.44
N TYR A 641 -9.63 -12.74 -3.71
CA TYR A 641 -10.55 -11.98 -4.57
C TYR A 641 -10.87 -10.61 -3.98
N LEU A 642 -10.98 -10.52 -2.66
CA LEU A 642 -11.32 -9.28 -1.96
C LEU A 642 -10.10 -8.39 -1.71
N LYS A 643 -8.89 -8.78 -2.15
CA LYS A 643 -7.65 -8.08 -1.86
C LYS A 643 -7.68 -6.59 -2.17
N ASN A 644 -8.30 -6.16 -3.28
CA ASN A 644 -8.37 -4.72 -3.58
C ASN A 644 -9.29 -3.96 -2.61
N VAL A 645 -10.40 -4.57 -2.21
CA VAL A 645 -11.34 -3.96 -1.24
C VAL A 645 -10.72 -3.96 0.15
N ILE A 646 -10.10 -5.07 0.54
CA ILE A 646 -9.37 -5.22 1.82
C ILE A 646 -8.23 -4.21 1.86
N GLN A 647 -7.37 -4.15 0.84
CA GLN A 647 -6.27 -3.19 0.77
C GLN A 647 -6.78 -1.75 0.83
N PHE A 648 -7.85 -1.42 0.11
CA PHE A 648 -8.42 -0.07 0.18
C PHE A 648 -8.91 0.27 1.59
N ASN A 649 -9.57 -0.67 2.26
CA ASN A 649 -10.01 -0.48 3.64
C ASN A 649 -8.83 -0.40 4.62
N ASP A 650 -7.79 -1.23 4.43
CA ASP A 650 -6.57 -1.21 5.24
C ASP A 650 -5.82 0.11 5.06
N ASP A 651 -5.69 0.64 3.84
CA ASP A 651 -5.10 1.97 3.60
C ASP A 651 -5.84 3.07 4.40
N ASN A 652 -7.18 2.99 4.47
CA ASN A 652 -7.99 3.93 5.25
C ASN A 652 -7.79 3.75 6.75
N ARG A 653 -7.73 2.50 7.24
CA ARG A 653 -7.46 2.19 8.66
C ARG A 653 -6.05 2.64 9.06
N ASP A 654 -5.04 2.38 8.24
CA ASP A 654 -3.64 2.78 8.48
C ASP A 654 -3.49 4.31 8.52
N ALA A 655 -4.18 5.03 7.63
CA ALA A 655 -4.22 6.48 7.67
C ALA A 655 -4.84 7.01 8.97
N ARG A 656 -5.94 6.38 9.44
CA ARG A 656 -6.56 6.70 10.73
C ARG A 656 -5.66 6.35 11.91
N ASP A 657 -5.02 5.18 11.92
CA ASP A 657 -4.09 4.80 13.00
C ASP A 657 -2.89 5.76 13.04
N GLY A 658 -2.34 6.16 11.90
CA GLY A 658 -1.29 7.17 11.85
C GLY A 658 -1.70 8.50 12.49
N GLN A 659 -2.91 9.00 12.17
CA GLN A 659 -3.47 10.20 12.80
C GLN A 659 -3.74 9.99 14.30
N TRP A 660 -4.27 8.82 14.67
CA TRP A 660 -4.54 8.44 16.05
C TRP A 660 -3.27 8.46 16.91
N GLN A 661 -2.19 7.83 16.44
CA GLN A 661 -0.91 7.84 17.13
C GLN A 661 -0.33 9.25 17.29
N MET A 662 -0.48 10.11 16.26
CA MET A 662 -0.09 11.52 16.35
C MET A 662 -0.88 12.26 17.43
N GLU A 663 -2.21 12.06 17.49
CA GLU A 663 -3.07 12.68 18.50
C GLU A 663 -2.76 12.18 19.91
N LEU A 664 -2.42 10.91 20.10
CA LEU A 664 -2.00 10.37 21.39
C LEU A 664 -0.67 10.98 21.87
N GLN A 665 0.28 11.22 20.95
CA GLN A 665 1.60 11.76 21.27
C GLN A 665 1.64 13.29 21.40
N LYS A 666 0.62 14.00 20.92
CA LYS A 666 0.53 15.47 20.95
C LYS A 666 0.58 16.00 22.39
N LYS A 667 1.63 16.77 22.74
CA LYS A 667 1.72 17.42 24.06
C LYS A 667 0.76 18.61 24.13
N ARG A 668 -0.32 18.48 24.90
CA ARG A 668 -1.33 19.54 25.10
C ARG A 668 -1.04 20.29 26.40
N LYS A 669 -0.44 21.48 26.29
CA LYS A 669 -0.16 22.38 27.41
C LYS A 669 -1.13 23.57 27.49
N GLY A 670 -2.11 23.62 26.59
CA GLY A 670 -2.97 24.77 26.34
C GLY A 670 -3.47 24.72 24.91
N ILE A 671 -4.05 25.80 24.44
CA ILE A 671 -4.61 25.94 23.09
C ILE A 671 -3.77 26.94 22.32
N GLN A 672 -3.39 26.60 21.08
CA GLN A 672 -2.68 27.53 20.22
C GLN A 672 -3.61 28.65 19.78
N VAL A 673 -3.12 29.89 19.72
CA VAL A 673 -3.96 31.04 19.33
C VAL A 673 -4.65 30.82 17.98
N LYS A 674 -3.97 30.20 17.00
CA LYS A 674 -4.58 29.85 15.71
C LYS A 674 -5.73 28.85 15.80
N GLN A 675 -5.65 27.86 16.70
CA GLN A 675 -6.69 26.84 16.86
C GLN A 675 -7.97 27.40 17.49
N ALA A 676 -7.88 28.51 18.21
CA ALA A 676 -9.02 29.18 18.82
C ALA A 676 -9.68 30.21 17.89
N ALA A 677 -9.24 30.31 16.63
CA ALA A 677 -9.69 31.33 15.68
C ALA A 677 -10.00 30.82 14.26
N ASP A 678 -9.59 29.60 13.94
CA ASP A 678 -10.02 28.83 12.76
C ASP A 678 -11.18 27.90 13.17
#